data_AF-A0A1Y4BBA2-F1
#
_entry.id   AF-A0A1Y4BBA2-F1
#
_cell.length_a   1.000
_cell.length_b   1.000
_cell.length_c   1.000
_cell.angle_alpha   90.00
_cell.angle_beta   90.00
_cell.angle_gamma   90.00
#
_symmetry.space_group_name_H-M   'P 1'
#
loop_
_entity.id
_entity.type
_entity.pdbx_description
1 polymer ?
#
loop_
_entity_poly.entity_id
_entity_poly.type
_entity_poly.pdbx_seq_one_letter_code
_entity_poly.pdbx_strand_id
1 'polypeptide(L)'
;MTERAASSPRGAGSLADALARVPAELKTEPRWVCWRREERGGKTTKLPVCAANGRMARSTDPATWVAFEEAVAAVGRWRCDGVGFVFGPDRAFTGLDLDHVISDGALDPAYRWVVEEAGTYTEVSPSGDGLHLIFRGAKPDWAQRSRKGQPGGRVVEMYDHDRYFTVTGNVFEGRASLASNPDVVERAYRTWIEPERAAAQPTLSAAATRGPDASMDDEALLGRMYASRSGDAIRALMAGDCSAQGGDRSAADMALCSHLAFWCAGDAARMDRIFRRSGLMRDKWDSRRGGTTYGAQTIERAIEGCSEFYRPRERRADRPSRSVRPSRVNDKNMCSTAAPDTDGGCSPDEEAPDFETAPSVEGWFVDARGRLWVRGRDGELSRSVTSTAPWVAADLVDVDTGDVRALVRVTVPGGTRERALDREVLLNQSKVIGALAPLGANVSSANAKDVVRYLTDVERRYGWARPRARSVVHLGWADGPLSAFMPYDLGAGGVRFDPSPDEAVKARPFMEPAGTLAAWVEGVAPARAASMAFRCVLAASFASPLVSLLGVQTFIVYLWGRSRSGKTPTLKAAGSVWGDPTEGADSYFRTFADTPKSIVRAAALLHDIPVIIDELQSKGAVGGQAGKRQVVEDLLYSLSLG
;
A
#
# COMPACT_ATOMS: atom_id res chain seq x y z
N MET A 1 -4.89 -57.44 -1.98
CA MET A 1 -5.78 -57.34 -0.81
C MET A 1 -4.92 -56.90 0.37
N THR A 2 -5.00 -55.63 0.73
CA THR A 2 -4.43 -55.09 1.96
C THR A 2 -5.50 -54.18 2.54
N GLU A 3 -6.22 -54.71 3.53
CA GLU A 3 -7.22 -53.99 4.31
C GLU A 3 -6.56 -52.77 4.97
N ARG A 4 -7.03 -51.57 4.61
CA ARG A 4 -6.75 -50.37 5.39
C ARG A 4 -7.77 -50.35 6.54
N ALA A 5 -7.26 -50.65 7.74
CA ALA A 5 -7.99 -50.56 8.98
C ALA A 5 -8.53 -49.12 9.17
N ALA A 6 -9.86 -49.02 9.30
CA ALA A 6 -10.54 -47.81 9.71
C ALA A 6 -10.22 -47.56 11.20
N SER A 7 -9.31 -46.62 11.49
CA SER A 7 -9.21 -46.06 12.83
C SER A 7 -10.29 -44.99 12.99
N SER A 8 -11.50 -45.37 13.41
CA SER A 8 -12.47 -44.43 13.97
C SER A 8 -11.97 -44.01 15.36
N PRO A 9 -11.81 -42.70 15.64
CA PRO A 9 -11.64 -42.25 17.01
C PRO A 9 -12.91 -42.56 17.81
N ARG A 10 -12.71 -42.97 19.05
CA ARG A 10 -13.75 -43.37 20.00
C ARG A 10 -14.73 -42.20 20.24
N GLY A 11 -16.01 -42.45 19.97
CA GLY A 11 -17.13 -41.58 20.38
C GLY A 11 -17.65 -40.63 19.30
N ALA A 12 -18.21 -41.15 18.21
CA ALA A 12 -19.04 -40.35 17.31
C ALA A 12 -20.16 -41.24 16.75
N GLY A 13 -21.38 -40.71 16.67
CA GLY A 13 -22.45 -41.31 15.87
C GLY A 13 -22.04 -41.43 14.40
N SER A 14 -22.92 -41.96 13.56
CA SER A 14 -22.65 -41.98 12.12
C SER A 14 -22.35 -40.55 11.61
N LEU A 15 -21.62 -40.42 10.49
CA LEU A 15 -21.40 -39.12 9.84
C LEU A 15 -22.73 -38.38 9.62
N ALA A 16 -23.81 -39.11 9.33
CA ALA A 16 -25.16 -38.57 9.21
C ALA A 16 -25.66 -37.93 10.53
N ASP A 17 -25.42 -38.56 11.68
CA ASP A 17 -25.81 -38.04 13.00
C ASP A 17 -25.05 -36.77 13.37
N ALA A 18 -23.77 -36.69 13.00
CA ALA A 18 -22.97 -35.49 13.19
C ALA A 18 -23.48 -34.34 12.30
N LEU A 19 -23.67 -34.63 11.00
CA LEU A 19 -24.15 -33.64 10.03
C LEU A 19 -25.60 -33.19 10.28
N ALA A 20 -26.39 -33.97 11.01
CA ALA A 20 -27.70 -33.53 11.48
C ALA A 20 -27.62 -32.25 12.34
N ARG A 21 -26.49 -31.99 13.02
CA ARG A 21 -26.26 -30.82 13.88
C ARG A 21 -25.82 -29.56 13.14
N VAL A 22 -25.53 -29.66 11.83
CA VAL A 22 -25.24 -28.49 11.00
C VAL A 22 -26.49 -27.59 10.92
N PRO A 23 -26.35 -26.25 11.02
CA PRO A 23 -27.46 -25.31 10.93
C PRO A 23 -28.34 -25.54 9.69
N ALA A 24 -29.66 -25.44 9.86
CA ALA A 24 -30.61 -25.62 8.76
C ALA A 24 -30.37 -24.62 7.63
N GLU A 25 -29.99 -23.39 7.98
CA GLU A 25 -29.69 -22.30 7.07
C GLU A 25 -28.48 -22.58 6.16
N LEU A 26 -27.49 -23.35 6.63
CA LEU A 26 -26.39 -23.79 5.76
C LEU A 26 -26.83 -24.93 4.83
N LYS A 27 -27.71 -25.82 5.31
CA LYS A 27 -28.20 -26.97 4.52
C LYS A 27 -29.05 -26.53 3.33
N THR A 28 -29.77 -25.42 3.46
CA THR A 28 -30.60 -24.86 2.38
C THR A 28 -29.80 -24.24 1.23
N GLU A 29 -28.52 -23.95 1.43
CA GLU A 29 -27.67 -23.36 0.39
C GLU A 29 -27.14 -24.44 -0.58
N PRO A 30 -27.23 -24.25 -1.91
CA PRO A 30 -26.70 -25.19 -2.90
C PRO A 30 -25.18 -25.00 -3.10
N ARG A 31 -24.41 -25.06 -2.01
CA ARG A 31 -22.96 -24.74 -1.96
C ARG A 31 -22.12 -25.89 -1.42
N TRP A 32 -22.64 -27.11 -1.53
CA TRP A 32 -22.02 -28.29 -0.94
C TRP A 32 -21.17 -29.04 -1.93
N VAL A 33 -20.02 -29.52 -1.44
CA VAL A 33 -19.11 -30.43 -2.14
C VAL A 33 -18.78 -31.60 -1.23
N CYS A 34 -18.28 -32.70 -1.78
CA CYS A 34 -17.62 -33.73 -0.98
C CYS A 34 -16.12 -33.39 -0.84
N TRP A 35 -15.38 -34.07 0.02
CA TRP A 35 -13.92 -34.00 0.02
C TRP A 35 -13.29 -35.34 0.37
N ARG A 36 -12.05 -35.54 -0.08
CA ARG A 36 -11.24 -36.71 0.27
C ARG A 36 -9.79 -36.34 0.58
N ARG A 37 -9.12 -37.14 1.41
CA ARG A 37 -7.70 -37.01 1.72
C ARG A 37 -6.87 -37.63 0.61
N GLU A 38 -5.91 -36.88 0.10
CA GLU A 38 -4.95 -37.34 -0.90
C GLU A 38 -3.56 -36.82 -0.56
N GLU A 39 -2.54 -37.68 -0.67
CA GLU A 39 -1.16 -37.30 -0.45
C GLU A 39 -0.59 -36.62 -1.71
N ARG A 40 -0.07 -35.41 -1.57
CA ARG A 40 0.60 -34.67 -2.64
C ARG A 40 1.91 -34.10 -2.14
N GLY A 41 3.03 -34.58 -2.67
CA GLY A 41 4.37 -34.09 -2.31
C GLY A 41 4.71 -34.27 -0.83
N GLY A 42 4.28 -35.39 -0.22
CA GLY A 42 4.54 -35.69 1.20
C GLY A 42 3.64 -34.95 2.19
N LYS A 43 2.60 -34.24 1.73
CA LYS A 43 1.60 -33.58 2.58
C LYS A 43 0.20 -34.12 2.28
N THR A 44 -0.58 -34.39 3.33
CA THR A 44 -1.99 -34.78 3.22
C THR A 44 -2.84 -33.56 2.89
N THR A 45 -3.52 -33.58 1.74
CA THR A 45 -4.41 -32.51 1.28
C THR A 45 -5.86 -32.98 1.23
N LYS A 46 -6.79 -32.10 1.63
CA LYS A 46 -8.24 -32.34 1.59
C LYS A 46 -8.75 -31.80 0.25
N LEU A 47 -8.93 -32.68 -0.74
CA LEU A 47 -9.32 -32.29 -2.09
C LEU A 47 -10.86 -32.26 -2.23
N PRO A 48 -11.44 -31.19 -2.77
CA PRO A 48 -12.88 -31.10 -2.98
C PRO A 48 -13.32 -31.98 -4.16
N VAL A 49 -14.43 -32.68 -4.00
CA VAL A 49 -15.00 -33.63 -4.96
C VAL A 49 -16.42 -33.19 -5.29
N CYS A 50 -16.72 -33.06 -6.58
CA CYS A 50 -18.04 -32.72 -7.09
C CYS A 50 -18.98 -33.91 -6.87
N ALA A 51 -20.02 -33.71 -6.06
CA ALA A 51 -20.98 -34.75 -5.70
C ALA A 51 -21.70 -35.36 -6.91
N ALA A 52 -21.94 -34.55 -7.95
CA ALA A 52 -22.65 -34.97 -9.16
C ALA A 52 -21.87 -36.00 -9.99
N ASN A 53 -20.54 -35.89 -10.06
CA ASN A 53 -19.73 -36.67 -11.02
C ASN A 53 -18.45 -37.30 -10.45
N GLY A 54 -18.11 -37.08 -9.17
CA GLY A 54 -16.94 -37.65 -8.51
C GLY A 54 -15.59 -37.08 -8.95
N ARG A 55 -15.58 -36.05 -9.81
CA ARG A 55 -14.37 -35.32 -10.23
C ARG A 55 -14.04 -34.20 -9.24
N MET A 56 -12.93 -33.50 -9.45
CA MET A 56 -12.57 -32.35 -8.61
C MET A 56 -13.64 -31.25 -8.69
N ALA A 57 -14.15 -30.81 -7.54
CA ALA A 57 -15.00 -29.61 -7.46
C ALA A 57 -14.14 -28.33 -7.40
N ARG A 58 -14.68 -27.20 -7.83
CA ARG A 58 -13.97 -25.90 -7.81
C ARG A 58 -14.69 -24.97 -6.85
N SER A 59 -13.95 -24.33 -5.94
CA SER A 59 -14.52 -23.36 -4.99
C SER A 59 -14.98 -22.04 -5.63
N THR A 60 -14.74 -21.85 -6.93
CA THR A 60 -15.11 -20.66 -7.71
C THR A 60 -16.16 -20.94 -8.79
N ASP A 61 -16.63 -22.20 -8.92
CA ASP A 61 -17.60 -22.61 -9.95
C ASP A 61 -18.85 -23.21 -9.31
N PRO A 62 -19.95 -22.43 -9.20
CA PRO A 62 -21.21 -22.91 -8.64
C PRO A 62 -21.79 -24.13 -9.33
N ALA A 63 -21.48 -24.38 -10.61
CA ALA A 63 -21.95 -25.56 -11.33
C ALA A 63 -21.34 -26.86 -10.79
N THR A 64 -20.30 -26.78 -9.95
CA THR A 64 -19.67 -27.94 -9.31
C THR A 64 -20.20 -28.21 -7.90
N TRP A 65 -21.08 -27.35 -7.39
CA TRP A 65 -21.69 -27.48 -6.06
C TRP A 65 -23.09 -28.05 -6.17
N VAL A 66 -23.57 -28.64 -5.09
CA VAL A 66 -24.89 -29.28 -5.03
C VAL A 66 -25.63 -28.90 -3.74
N ALA A 67 -26.88 -29.36 -3.62
CA ALA A 67 -27.62 -29.30 -2.36
C ALA A 67 -26.98 -30.22 -1.30
N PHE A 68 -27.26 -29.92 -0.02
CA PHE A 68 -26.69 -30.64 1.11
C PHE A 68 -26.97 -32.14 1.07
N GLU A 69 -28.22 -32.54 0.85
CA GLU A 69 -28.64 -33.94 0.83
C GLU A 69 -27.94 -34.72 -0.28
N GLU A 70 -27.74 -34.09 -1.44
CA GLU A 70 -27.01 -34.68 -2.56
C GLU A 70 -25.53 -34.89 -2.22
N ALA A 71 -24.88 -33.90 -1.60
CA ALA A 71 -23.49 -34.03 -1.15
C ALA A 71 -23.33 -35.15 -0.11
N VAL A 72 -24.25 -35.26 0.85
CA VAL A 72 -24.24 -36.32 1.87
C VAL A 72 -24.41 -37.70 1.25
N ALA A 73 -25.37 -37.87 0.34
CA ALA A 73 -25.58 -39.15 -0.37
C ALA A 73 -24.36 -39.53 -1.24
N ALA A 74 -23.68 -38.53 -1.80
CA ALA A 74 -22.52 -38.71 -2.65
C ALA A 74 -21.24 -39.14 -1.89
N VAL A 75 -21.16 -38.93 -0.56
CA VAL A 75 -19.98 -39.32 0.24
C VAL A 75 -19.69 -40.82 0.10
N GLY A 76 -20.70 -41.66 0.35
CA GLY A 76 -20.56 -43.11 0.21
C GLY A 76 -20.34 -43.55 -1.24
N ARG A 77 -21.06 -42.92 -2.18
CA ARG A 77 -20.97 -43.20 -3.62
C ARG A 77 -19.56 -43.01 -4.17
N TRP A 78 -18.88 -41.93 -3.77
CA TRP A 78 -17.55 -41.57 -4.28
C TRP A 78 -16.41 -41.88 -3.31
N ARG A 79 -16.68 -42.59 -2.21
CA ARG A 79 -15.69 -42.92 -1.16
C ARG A 79 -14.96 -41.67 -0.64
N CYS A 80 -15.72 -40.62 -0.38
CA CYS A 80 -15.21 -39.38 0.19
C CYS A 80 -15.10 -39.49 1.72
N ASP A 81 -14.28 -38.64 2.33
CA ASP A 81 -14.09 -38.58 3.78
C ASP A 81 -15.13 -37.69 4.48
N GLY A 82 -15.82 -36.83 3.74
CA GLY A 82 -16.91 -36.00 4.26
C GLY A 82 -17.44 -34.99 3.25
N VAL A 83 -18.19 -34.00 3.75
CA VAL A 83 -18.74 -32.89 2.98
C VAL A 83 -18.01 -31.58 3.31
N GLY A 84 -18.15 -30.58 2.44
CA GLY A 84 -17.60 -29.25 2.63
C GLY A 84 -18.55 -28.19 2.09
N PHE A 85 -18.42 -26.99 2.63
CA PHE A 85 -19.24 -25.82 2.32
C PHE A 85 -18.38 -24.78 1.61
N VAL A 86 -18.86 -24.26 0.48
CA VAL A 86 -18.13 -23.29 -0.35
C VAL A 86 -18.56 -21.86 -0.04
N PHE A 87 -17.58 -20.99 0.20
CA PHE A 87 -17.75 -19.54 0.27
C PHE A 87 -17.72 -18.97 -1.15
N GLY A 88 -18.88 -18.51 -1.63
CA GLY A 88 -19.08 -18.09 -3.02
C GLY A 88 -18.77 -16.60 -3.26
N PRO A 89 -18.79 -16.16 -4.53
CA PRO A 89 -18.46 -14.79 -4.93
C PRO A 89 -19.46 -13.73 -4.43
N ASP A 90 -20.63 -14.14 -3.96
CA ASP A 90 -21.64 -13.29 -3.35
C ASP A 90 -21.33 -12.89 -1.89
N ARG A 91 -20.27 -13.47 -1.30
CA ARG A 91 -19.77 -13.12 0.03
C ARG A 91 -20.82 -13.22 1.14
N ALA A 92 -21.78 -14.13 0.97
CA ALA A 92 -22.91 -14.32 1.89
C ALA A 92 -22.49 -14.91 3.25
N PHE A 93 -21.32 -15.57 3.32
CA PHE A 93 -20.79 -16.21 4.51
C PHE A 93 -19.29 -15.97 4.63
N THR A 94 -18.78 -15.98 5.86
CA THR A 94 -17.36 -15.92 6.17
C THR A 94 -16.97 -17.11 7.03
N GLY A 95 -15.93 -17.83 6.63
CA GLY A 95 -15.31 -18.89 7.42
C GLY A 95 -14.03 -18.41 8.10
N LEU A 96 -13.89 -18.68 9.39
CA LEU A 96 -12.66 -18.54 10.16
C LEU A 96 -12.14 -19.93 10.53
N ASP A 97 -10.94 -20.27 10.07
CA ASP A 97 -10.25 -21.55 10.31
C ASP A 97 -9.07 -21.32 11.27
N LEU A 98 -9.06 -22.09 12.35
CA LEU A 98 -8.08 -22.03 13.43
C LEU A 98 -7.34 -23.37 13.50
N ASP A 99 -6.15 -23.45 12.93
CA ASP A 99 -5.33 -24.67 12.90
C ASP A 99 -4.58 -24.88 14.23
N HIS A 100 -4.61 -26.12 14.74
CA HIS A 100 -3.84 -26.58 15.90
C HIS A 100 -4.06 -25.75 17.19
N VAL A 101 -5.33 -25.43 17.49
CA VAL A 101 -5.75 -24.66 18.66
C VAL A 101 -6.33 -25.51 19.79
N ILE A 102 -6.59 -26.80 19.55
CA ILE A 102 -7.02 -27.75 20.58
C ILE A 102 -5.87 -28.73 20.86
N SER A 103 -5.49 -28.84 22.14
CA SER A 103 -4.53 -29.82 22.63
C SER A 103 -5.12 -30.58 23.80
N ASP A 104 -5.05 -31.92 23.77
CA ASP A 104 -5.62 -32.80 24.82
C ASP A 104 -7.09 -32.50 25.16
N GLY A 105 -7.87 -32.08 24.16
CA GLY A 105 -9.28 -31.72 24.31
C GLY A 105 -9.54 -30.33 24.91
N ALA A 106 -8.50 -29.58 25.26
CA ALA A 106 -8.59 -28.22 25.75
C ALA A 106 -8.28 -27.19 24.65
N LEU A 107 -9.10 -26.14 24.56
CA LEU A 107 -8.84 -25.00 23.67
C LEU A 107 -7.74 -24.12 24.24
N ASP A 108 -6.79 -23.72 23.39
CA ASP A 108 -5.76 -22.76 23.76
C ASP A 108 -6.40 -21.43 24.21
N PRO A 109 -6.05 -20.91 25.41
CA PRO A 109 -6.63 -19.68 25.96
C PRO A 109 -6.59 -18.47 25.01
N ALA A 110 -5.60 -18.38 24.12
CA ALA A 110 -5.48 -17.28 23.16
C ALA A 110 -6.64 -17.21 22.16
N TYR A 111 -7.34 -18.33 21.92
CA TYR A 111 -8.49 -18.43 21.01
C TYR A 111 -9.82 -18.54 21.77
N ARG A 112 -9.79 -18.56 23.10
CA ARG A 112 -11.02 -18.70 23.90
C ARG A 112 -12.01 -17.58 23.64
N TRP A 113 -11.51 -16.34 23.60
CA TRP A 113 -12.33 -15.14 23.45
C TRP A 113 -13.14 -15.17 22.14
N VAL A 114 -12.55 -15.62 21.02
CA VAL A 114 -13.27 -15.60 19.73
C VAL A 114 -14.40 -16.61 19.77
N VAL A 115 -14.19 -17.77 20.36
CA VAL A 115 -15.24 -18.78 20.45
C VAL A 115 -16.36 -18.31 21.38
N GLU A 116 -16.04 -17.67 22.51
CA GLU A 116 -17.03 -17.12 23.45
C GLU A 116 -17.86 -15.99 22.84
N GLU A 117 -17.22 -15.06 22.15
CA GLU A 117 -17.85 -13.85 21.61
C GLU A 117 -18.49 -14.06 20.22
N ALA A 118 -18.03 -15.02 19.42
CA ALA A 118 -18.47 -15.18 18.03
C ALA A 118 -19.98 -15.36 17.89
N GLY A 119 -20.60 -16.09 18.83
CA GLY A 119 -22.05 -16.32 18.81
C GLY A 119 -22.56 -17.04 17.56
N THR A 120 -21.68 -17.75 16.83
CA THR A 120 -22.00 -18.42 15.57
C THR A 120 -21.61 -19.90 15.58
N TYR A 121 -21.98 -20.59 14.50
CA TYR A 121 -21.73 -22.01 14.30
C TYR A 121 -20.23 -22.29 14.40
N THR A 122 -19.87 -23.16 15.34
CA THR A 122 -18.49 -23.55 15.61
C THR A 122 -18.38 -25.07 15.71
N GLU A 123 -17.46 -25.66 14.96
CA GLU A 123 -17.22 -27.10 14.94
C GLU A 123 -15.74 -27.44 15.02
N VAL A 124 -15.44 -28.66 15.47
CA VAL A 124 -14.09 -29.22 15.45
C VAL A 124 -13.73 -29.65 14.03
N SER A 125 -12.56 -29.25 13.56
CA SER A 125 -12.06 -29.58 12.22
C SER A 125 -11.81 -31.10 12.06
N PRO A 126 -11.67 -31.64 10.83
CA PRO A 126 -11.49 -33.08 10.64
C PRO A 126 -10.21 -33.68 11.26
N SER A 127 -9.20 -32.86 11.57
CA SER A 127 -7.98 -33.32 12.23
C SER A 127 -8.17 -33.49 13.75
N GLY A 128 -9.23 -32.92 14.33
CA GLY A 128 -9.56 -33.01 15.75
C GLY A 128 -8.87 -31.97 16.64
N ASP A 129 -7.91 -31.23 16.09
CA ASP A 129 -7.07 -30.26 16.81
C ASP A 129 -7.29 -28.80 16.36
N GLY A 130 -8.22 -28.55 15.44
CA GLY A 130 -8.58 -27.21 14.95
C GLY A 130 -10.07 -26.90 15.10
N LEU A 131 -10.44 -25.65 14.84
CA LEU A 131 -11.83 -25.17 14.87
C LEU A 131 -12.19 -24.46 13.56
N HIS A 132 -13.42 -24.69 13.08
CA HIS A 132 -14.05 -23.87 12.06
C HIS A 132 -15.19 -23.07 12.68
N LEU A 133 -15.21 -21.77 12.41
CA LEU A 133 -16.34 -20.89 12.71
C LEU A 133 -16.92 -20.39 11.40
N ILE A 134 -18.24 -20.44 11.24
CA ILE A 134 -18.94 -19.94 10.04
C ILE A 134 -19.88 -18.83 10.45
N PHE A 135 -19.75 -17.66 9.85
CA PHE A 135 -20.58 -16.47 10.07
C PHE A 135 -21.45 -16.18 8.86
N ARG A 136 -22.61 -15.56 9.08
CA ARG A 136 -23.36 -14.88 8.02
C ARG A 136 -22.74 -13.51 7.74
N GLY A 137 -22.60 -13.16 6.46
CA GLY A 137 -22.02 -11.91 5.99
C GLY A 137 -20.56 -12.03 5.58
N ALA A 138 -20.06 -10.95 4.97
CA ALA A 138 -18.71 -10.85 4.42
C ALA A 138 -17.69 -10.36 5.46
N LYS A 139 -16.40 -10.59 5.18
CA LYS A 139 -15.33 -9.86 5.89
C LYS A 139 -15.35 -8.37 5.47
N PRO A 140 -14.75 -7.46 6.24
CA PRO A 140 -14.70 -6.04 5.86
C PRO A 140 -14.08 -5.82 4.47
N ASP A 141 -14.58 -4.87 3.67
CA ASP A 141 -14.12 -4.68 2.28
C ASP A 141 -12.64 -4.30 2.15
N TRP A 142 -12.09 -3.66 3.19
CA TRP A 142 -10.68 -3.30 3.24
C TRP A 142 -9.77 -4.51 3.57
N ALA A 143 -10.33 -5.63 4.03
CA ALA A 143 -9.57 -6.81 4.44
C ALA A 143 -9.10 -7.63 3.21
N GLN A 144 -7.88 -7.37 2.73
CA GLN A 144 -7.38 -7.99 1.49
C GLN A 144 -6.69 -9.34 1.70
N ARG A 145 -6.19 -9.64 2.90
CA ARG A 145 -5.54 -10.92 3.21
C ARG A 145 -6.58 -11.96 3.63
N SER A 146 -6.16 -13.22 3.66
CA SER A 146 -7.02 -14.34 4.10
C SER A 146 -6.30 -15.37 4.96
N ARG A 147 -4.99 -15.21 5.19
CA ARG A 147 -4.20 -16.20 5.93
C ARG A 147 -2.99 -15.55 6.56
N LYS A 148 -2.67 -15.95 7.79
CA LYS A 148 -1.38 -15.64 8.42
C LYS A 148 -0.94 -16.73 9.38
N GLY A 149 0.34 -17.07 9.34
CA GLY A 149 0.97 -17.96 10.31
C GLY A 149 1.06 -17.30 11.70
N GLN A 150 0.80 -18.09 12.73
CA GLN A 150 0.88 -17.69 14.12
C GLN A 150 2.10 -18.35 14.79
N PRO A 151 2.56 -17.84 15.94
CA PRO A 151 3.60 -18.50 16.73
C PRO A 151 3.26 -19.97 17.03
N GLY A 152 4.29 -20.82 17.10
CA GLY A 152 4.12 -22.25 17.36
C GLY A 152 3.68 -23.09 16.16
N GLY A 153 3.79 -22.57 14.92
CA GLY A 153 3.46 -23.31 13.69
C GLY A 153 1.97 -23.37 13.36
N ARG A 154 1.14 -22.64 14.11
CA ARG A 154 -0.30 -22.49 13.90
C ARG A 154 -0.59 -21.59 12.71
N VAL A 155 -1.81 -21.68 12.18
CA VAL A 155 -2.28 -20.85 11.07
C VAL A 155 -3.70 -20.40 11.37
N VAL A 156 -3.97 -19.12 11.10
CA VAL A 156 -5.33 -18.59 11.09
C VAL A 156 -5.67 -18.21 9.65
N GLU A 157 -6.79 -18.72 9.16
CA GLU A 157 -7.33 -18.37 7.85
C GLU A 157 -8.75 -17.80 7.95
N MET A 158 -9.07 -16.83 7.08
CA MET A 158 -10.39 -16.21 6.99
C MET A 158 -10.76 -15.97 5.53
N TYR A 159 -11.87 -16.57 5.08
CA TYR A 159 -12.35 -16.46 3.72
C TYR A 159 -13.84 -16.18 3.69
N ASP A 160 -14.25 -15.30 2.80
CA ASP A 160 -15.65 -15.03 2.47
C ASP A 160 -15.98 -15.31 0.99
N HIS A 161 -14.99 -15.76 0.20
CA HIS A 161 -15.14 -16.20 -1.19
C HIS A 161 -13.98 -17.13 -1.60
N ASP A 162 -14.10 -17.77 -2.77
CA ASP A 162 -13.09 -18.58 -3.48
C ASP A 162 -12.50 -19.78 -2.73
N ARG A 163 -13.04 -20.14 -1.57
CA ARG A 163 -12.56 -21.23 -0.72
C ARG A 163 -13.72 -22.10 -0.24
N TYR A 164 -13.41 -23.33 0.14
CA TYR A 164 -14.36 -24.20 0.83
C TYR A 164 -13.76 -24.65 2.16
N PHE A 165 -14.60 -24.83 3.17
CA PHE A 165 -14.23 -25.49 4.42
C PHE A 165 -14.85 -26.88 4.47
N THR A 166 -14.10 -27.85 4.99
CA THR A 166 -14.67 -29.16 5.32
C THR A 166 -15.63 -29.00 6.50
N VAL A 167 -16.79 -29.63 6.43
CA VAL A 167 -17.81 -29.59 7.48
C VAL A 167 -17.90 -30.94 8.17
N THR A 168 -17.77 -30.96 9.50
CA THR A 168 -17.79 -32.19 10.31
C THR A 168 -19.12 -32.40 11.02
N GLY A 169 -19.85 -31.32 11.36
CA GLY A 169 -21.01 -31.40 12.24
C GLY A 169 -20.64 -31.70 13.70
N ASN A 170 -19.35 -31.79 14.04
CA ASN A 170 -18.87 -32.00 15.40
C ASN A 170 -18.89 -30.68 16.17
N VAL A 171 -20.09 -30.26 16.56
CA VAL A 171 -20.34 -28.98 17.22
C VAL A 171 -19.48 -28.83 18.48
N PHE A 172 -18.67 -27.77 18.50
CA PHE A 172 -17.81 -27.46 19.63
C PHE A 172 -18.61 -26.72 20.71
N GLU A 173 -18.62 -27.26 21.93
CA GLU A 173 -19.28 -26.66 23.11
C GLU A 173 -20.75 -26.25 22.89
N GLY A 174 -21.48 -27.00 22.06
CA GLY A 174 -22.91 -26.74 21.82
C GLY A 174 -23.23 -25.55 20.91
N ARG A 175 -22.24 -24.93 20.26
CA ARG A 175 -22.40 -23.75 19.38
C ARG A 175 -22.94 -24.12 18.00
N ALA A 176 -24.19 -24.58 17.96
CA ALA A 176 -24.86 -25.09 16.76
C ALA A 176 -25.59 -24.02 15.93
N SER A 177 -25.72 -22.78 16.41
CA SER A 177 -26.52 -21.72 15.77
C SER A 177 -25.69 -20.84 14.83
N LEU A 178 -26.17 -20.57 13.62
CA LEU A 178 -25.54 -19.65 12.67
C LEU A 178 -25.95 -18.20 12.95
N ALA A 179 -24.98 -17.27 13.02
CA ALA A 179 -25.25 -15.84 13.21
C ALA A 179 -24.29 -14.95 12.41
N SER A 180 -24.64 -13.67 12.26
CA SER A 180 -23.72 -12.63 11.81
C SER A 180 -23.05 -11.96 13.02
N ASN A 181 -21.75 -11.75 12.96
CA ASN A 181 -21.03 -11.00 13.98
C ASN A 181 -19.84 -10.24 13.36
N PRO A 182 -20.11 -9.14 12.62
CA PRO A 182 -19.07 -8.43 11.89
C PRO A 182 -17.97 -7.88 12.81
N ASP A 183 -18.32 -7.51 14.04
CA ASP A 183 -17.36 -7.01 15.03
C ASP A 183 -16.34 -8.08 15.43
N VAL A 184 -16.78 -9.32 15.67
CA VAL A 184 -15.86 -10.43 15.98
C VAL A 184 -15.05 -10.84 14.75
N VAL A 185 -15.65 -10.83 13.56
CA VAL A 185 -14.93 -11.10 12.30
C VAL A 185 -13.82 -10.07 12.09
N GLU A 186 -14.13 -8.77 12.22
CA GLU A 186 -13.15 -7.70 12.11
C GLU A 186 -12.08 -7.78 13.20
N ARG A 187 -12.47 -8.00 14.46
CA ARG A 187 -11.53 -8.14 15.58
C ARG A 187 -10.60 -9.32 15.39
N ALA A 188 -11.11 -10.48 14.97
CA ALA A 188 -10.30 -11.67 14.70
C ALA A 188 -9.33 -11.42 13.53
N TYR A 189 -9.81 -10.76 12.47
CA TYR A 189 -9.00 -10.36 11.33
C TYR A 189 -7.83 -9.45 11.74
N ARG A 190 -8.11 -8.38 12.50
CA ARG A 190 -7.07 -7.50 13.04
C ARG A 190 -6.17 -8.21 14.03
N THR A 191 -6.69 -9.09 14.88
CA THR A 191 -5.86 -9.78 15.89
C THR A 191 -4.81 -10.66 15.23
N TRP A 192 -5.20 -11.46 14.23
CA TRP A 192 -4.33 -12.54 13.74
C TRP A 192 -3.81 -12.34 12.32
N ILE A 193 -4.57 -11.72 11.42
CA ILE A 193 -4.22 -11.64 9.99
C ILE A 193 -3.53 -10.33 9.68
N GLU A 194 -4.12 -9.21 10.09
CA GLU A 194 -3.60 -7.87 9.81
C GLU A 194 -3.66 -7.00 11.07
N PRO A 195 -2.76 -7.26 12.05
CA PRO A 195 -2.65 -6.43 13.24
C PRO A 195 -2.31 -5.02 12.85
N GLU A 196 -3.23 -4.11 13.18
CA GLU A 196 -2.90 -2.70 13.32
C GLU A 196 -1.66 -2.64 14.19
N ARG A 197 -0.63 -1.91 13.72
CA ARG A 197 0.59 -1.71 14.49
C ARG A 197 0.16 -1.23 15.86
N ALA A 198 0.46 -2.03 16.87
CA ALA A 198 0.34 -1.61 18.25
C ALA A 198 1.29 -0.42 18.43
N ALA A 199 0.80 0.79 18.22
CA ALA A 199 1.26 1.89 19.04
C ALA A 199 0.98 1.44 20.48
N ALA A 200 2.04 1.24 21.25
CA ALA A 200 1.91 0.98 22.67
C ALA A 200 0.95 2.02 23.26
N GLN A 201 -0.15 1.58 23.86
CA GLN A 201 -1.08 2.48 24.51
C GLN A 201 -0.34 3.21 25.66
N PRO A 202 -0.33 4.54 25.71
CA PRO A 202 -0.45 5.21 26.99
C PRO A 202 -1.89 4.99 27.44
N THR A 203 -2.09 4.21 28.49
CA THR A 203 -3.32 4.33 29.28
C THR A 203 -3.39 5.78 29.78
N LEU A 204 -4.54 6.43 29.64
CA LEU A 204 -4.79 7.81 30.13
C LEU A 204 -4.63 7.96 31.65
N SER A 205 -4.29 6.87 32.37
CA SER A 205 -3.87 6.88 33.78
C SER A 205 -2.35 6.99 33.98
N ALA A 206 -1.52 6.76 32.95
CA ALA A 206 -0.06 6.78 33.03
C ALA A 206 0.59 7.98 32.32
N ALA A 207 -0.21 8.83 31.66
CA ALA A 207 0.24 10.07 31.03
C ALA A 207 0.39 11.26 32.01
N ALA A 208 0.26 11.03 33.31
CA ALA A 208 0.86 11.93 34.29
C ALA A 208 2.37 11.68 34.27
N THR A 209 3.08 12.48 33.47
CA THR A 209 4.45 13.02 33.69
C THR A 209 5.22 13.05 32.37
N ARG A 210 5.06 14.14 31.59
CA ARG A 210 6.15 14.75 30.79
C ARG A 210 5.68 16.06 30.15
N GLY A 211 6.06 17.18 30.77
CA GLY A 211 5.94 18.53 30.22
C GLY A 211 5.75 19.58 31.34
N PRO A 212 6.60 20.62 31.44
CA PRO A 212 6.67 21.47 32.63
C PRO A 212 5.51 22.47 32.71
N ASP A 213 5.26 22.90 33.96
CA ASP A 213 4.50 24.07 34.40
C ASP A 213 3.01 23.86 34.75
N ALA A 214 2.80 23.39 35.97
CA ALA A 214 1.56 23.52 36.73
C ALA A 214 1.32 24.98 37.17
N SER A 215 1.16 25.92 36.25
CA SER A 215 0.95 27.34 36.59
C SER A 215 -0.38 27.94 36.11
N MET A 216 -1.19 27.22 35.34
CA MET A 216 -2.49 27.73 34.86
C MET A 216 -3.61 26.72 35.12
N ASP A 217 -4.59 27.15 35.91
CA ASP A 217 -5.84 26.45 36.18
C ASP A 217 -6.74 26.43 34.94
N ASP A 218 -7.59 25.41 34.83
CA ASP A 218 -8.47 25.18 33.69
C ASP A 218 -9.42 26.38 33.49
N GLU A 219 -9.86 27.08 34.55
CA GLU A 219 -10.65 28.31 34.44
C GLU A 219 -9.89 29.49 33.83
N ALA A 220 -8.62 29.66 34.19
CA ALA A 220 -7.79 30.70 33.60
C ALA A 220 -7.51 30.42 32.12
N LEU A 221 -7.38 29.14 31.75
CA LEU A 221 -7.23 28.71 30.36
C LEU A 221 -8.51 28.95 29.55
N LEU A 222 -9.68 28.57 30.09
CA LEU A 222 -10.99 28.82 29.48
C LEU A 222 -11.22 30.32 29.26
N GLY A 223 -10.93 31.15 30.26
CA GLY A 223 -11.03 32.62 30.15
C GLY A 223 -10.19 33.19 29.00
N ARG A 224 -8.97 32.70 28.80
CA ARG A 224 -8.10 33.12 27.68
C ARG A 224 -8.57 32.57 26.34
N MET A 225 -9.02 31.32 26.32
CA MET A 225 -9.59 30.67 25.14
C MET A 225 -10.79 31.45 24.61
N TYR A 226 -11.68 31.89 25.51
CA TYR A 226 -12.84 32.72 25.20
C TYR A 226 -12.51 34.17 24.82
N ALA A 227 -11.35 34.68 25.22
CA ALA A 227 -10.88 36.02 24.83
C ALA A 227 -10.09 36.03 23.50
N SER A 228 -9.87 34.86 22.89
CA SER A 228 -9.08 34.73 21.66
C SER A 228 -9.88 35.09 20.40
N ARG A 229 -9.18 35.18 19.25
CA ARG A 229 -9.80 35.41 17.93
C ARG A 229 -10.88 34.38 17.59
N SER A 230 -10.74 33.15 18.09
CA SER A 230 -11.71 32.07 17.90
C SER A 230 -12.67 31.91 19.09
N GLY A 231 -12.63 32.83 20.05
CA GLY A 231 -13.34 32.72 21.32
C GLY A 231 -14.87 32.59 21.18
N ASP A 232 -15.48 33.27 20.21
CA ASP A 232 -16.91 33.16 19.93
C ASP A 232 -17.31 31.79 19.39
N ALA A 233 -16.53 31.25 18.45
CA ALA A 233 -16.74 29.90 17.92
C ALA A 233 -16.56 28.83 19.01
N ILE A 234 -15.55 29.00 19.86
CA ILE A 234 -15.31 28.08 20.97
C ILE A 234 -16.41 28.18 22.03
N ARG A 235 -16.93 29.38 22.33
CA ARG A 235 -18.09 29.56 23.22
C ARG A 235 -19.34 28.84 22.69
N ALA A 236 -19.62 28.98 21.39
CA ALA A 236 -20.74 28.32 20.75
C ALA A 236 -20.63 26.79 20.86
N LEU A 237 -19.46 26.22 20.51
CA LEU A 237 -19.20 24.79 20.64
C LEU A 237 -19.25 24.30 22.10
N MET A 238 -18.69 25.06 23.05
CA MET A 238 -18.77 24.74 24.48
C MET A 238 -20.21 24.75 25.01
N ALA A 239 -21.09 25.57 24.43
CA ALA A 239 -22.53 25.58 24.75
C ALA A 239 -23.32 24.46 24.05
N GLY A 240 -22.69 23.69 23.15
CA GLY A 240 -23.33 22.63 22.38
C GLY A 240 -23.95 23.09 21.05
N ASP A 241 -23.72 24.33 20.63
CA ASP A 241 -24.18 24.84 19.34
C ASP A 241 -23.32 24.27 18.21
N CYS A 242 -23.97 23.54 17.29
CA CYS A 242 -23.36 22.91 16.12
C CYS A 242 -23.89 23.51 14.79
N SER A 243 -24.55 24.68 14.84
CA SER A 243 -25.11 25.36 13.67
C SER A 243 -24.05 25.64 12.59
N ALA A 244 -22.84 26.05 13.00
CA ALA A 244 -21.71 26.28 12.10
C ALA A 244 -21.20 25.00 11.40
N GLN A 245 -21.56 23.82 11.91
CA GLN A 245 -21.23 22.50 11.35
C GLN A 245 -22.45 21.86 10.66
N GLY A 246 -23.46 22.66 10.30
CA GLY A 246 -24.67 22.16 9.63
C GLY A 246 -25.51 21.22 10.50
N GLY A 247 -25.39 21.32 11.83
CA GLY A 247 -26.06 20.41 12.77
C GLY A 247 -25.36 19.06 12.97
N ASP A 248 -24.21 18.81 12.30
CA ASP A 248 -23.44 17.59 12.51
C ASP A 248 -22.69 17.66 13.84
N ARG A 249 -23.23 16.93 14.83
CA ARG A 249 -22.63 16.84 16.17
C ARG A 249 -21.25 16.19 16.16
N SER A 250 -20.95 15.26 15.26
CA SER A 250 -19.62 14.63 15.18
C SER A 250 -18.58 15.56 14.54
N ALA A 251 -18.99 16.38 13.57
CA ALA A 251 -18.15 17.45 13.07
C ALA A 251 -17.89 18.53 14.14
N ALA A 252 -18.91 18.84 14.96
CA ALA A 252 -18.76 19.76 16.10
C ALA A 252 -17.83 19.20 17.19
N ASP A 253 -17.93 17.90 17.50
CA ASP A 253 -17.02 17.20 18.43
C ASP A 253 -15.55 17.38 17.99
N MET A 254 -15.27 17.14 16.70
CA MET A 254 -13.93 17.31 16.12
C MET A 254 -13.47 18.77 16.13
N ALA A 255 -14.35 19.72 15.77
CA ALA A 255 -14.02 21.14 15.76
C ALA A 255 -13.64 21.65 17.16
N LEU A 256 -14.36 21.24 18.20
CA LEU A 256 -14.02 21.57 19.57
C LEU A 256 -12.69 20.94 19.98
N CYS A 257 -12.47 19.65 19.67
CA CYS A 257 -11.21 18.98 19.95
C CYS A 257 -10.00 19.61 19.25
N SER A 258 -10.14 20.11 18.02
CA SER A 258 -9.06 20.83 17.32
C SER A 258 -8.68 22.14 18.03
N HIS A 259 -9.67 22.89 18.55
CA HIS A 259 -9.38 24.06 19.37
C HIS A 259 -8.71 23.66 20.70
N LEU A 260 -9.23 22.63 21.37
CA LEU A 260 -8.66 22.15 22.64
C LEU A 260 -7.25 21.59 22.47
N ALA A 261 -6.91 20.96 21.34
CA ALA A 261 -5.57 20.46 21.04
C ALA A 261 -4.53 21.59 21.05
N PHE A 262 -4.86 22.73 20.44
CA PHE A 262 -4.03 23.94 20.50
C PHE A 262 -3.92 24.48 21.94
N TRP A 263 -5.05 24.74 22.61
CA TRP A 263 -5.08 25.43 23.91
C TRP A 263 -4.54 24.60 25.07
N CYS A 264 -4.78 23.29 25.06
CA CYS A 264 -4.28 22.36 26.05
C CYS A 264 -2.85 21.88 25.75
N ALA A 265 -2.21 22.43 24.71
CA ALA A 265 -0.88 22.02 24.26
C ALA A 265 -0.74 20.50 24.03
N GLY A 266 -1.81 19.87 23.51
CA GLY A 266 -1.87 18.42 23.28
C GLY A 266 -2.05 17.56 24.54
N ASP A 267 -2.33 18.14 25.72
CA ASP A 267 -2.69 17.39 26.92
C ASP A 267 -4.08 16.74 26.75
N ALA A 268 -4.07 15.49 26.28
CA ALA A 268 -5.27 14.69 26.03
C ALA A 268 -6.17 14.56 27.28
N ALA A 269 -5.60 14.48 28.48
CA ALA A 269 -6.38 14.37 29.71
C ALA A 269 -7.08 15.69 30.04
N ARG A 270 -6.40 16.83 29.86
CA ARG A 270 -7.02 18.15 30.01
C ARG A 270 -8.07 18.42 28.94
N MET A 271 -7.82 17.99 27.69
CA MET A 271 -8.80 18.07 26.60
C MET A 271 -10.07 17.28 26.94
N ASP A 272 -9.96 16.04 27.42
CA ASP A 272 -11.11 15.22 27.83
C ASP A 272 -11.89 15.86 28.99
N ARG A 273 -11.20 16.36 30.02
CA ARG A 273 -11.84 17.07 31.14
C ARG A 273 -12.63 18.29 30.69
N ILE A 274 -12.09 19.10 29.77
CA ILE A 274 -12.78 20.29 29.25
C ILE A 274 -13.93 19.89 28.31
N PHE A 275 -13.73 18.88 27.46
CA PHE A 275 -14.78 18.41 26.55
C PHE A 275 -16.01 17.90 27.31
N ARG A 276 -15.81 17.16 28.41
CA ARG A 276 -16.90 16.66 29.28
C ARG A 276 -17.72 17.78 29.93
N ARG A 277 -17.19 19.00 30.00
CA ARG A 277 -17.89 20.19 30.50
C ARG A 277 -18.68 20.94 29.41
N SER A 278 -18.55 20.53 28.15
CA SER A 278 -19.25 21.14 27.02
C SER A 278 -20.67 20.59 26.86
N GLY A 279 -21.55 21.35 26.21
CA GLY A 279 -22.87 20.90 25.77
C GLY A 279 -22.85 19.85 24.65
N LEU A 280 -21.67 19.50 24.11
CA LEU A 280 -21.50 18.44 23.11
C LEU A 280 -21.39 17.05 23.73
N MET A 281 -21.10 16.94 25.03
CA MET A 281 -20.95 15.68 25.74
C MET A 281 -22.21 14.80 25.65
N ARG A 282 -22.00 13.49 25.41
CA ARG A 282 -23.04 12.47 25.25
C ARG A 282 -22.46 11.06 25.39
N ASP A 283 -23.30 10.04 25.57
CA ASP A 283 -22.90 8.63 25.71
C ASP A 283 -21.98 8.11 24.59
N LYS A 284 -22.10 8.67 23.37
CA LYS A 284 -21.20 8.35 22.25
C LYS A 284 -19.74 8.66 22.59
N TRP A 285 -19.44 9.66 23.42
CA TRP A 285 -18.09 10.03 23.82
C TRP A 285 -17.33 8.85 24.46
N ASP A 286 -18.01 8.10 25.32
CA ASP A 286 -17.46 6.94 26.02
C ASP A 286 -17.74 5.61 25.30
N SER A 287 -18.42 5.65 24.14
CA SER A 287 -18.68 4.45 23.34
C SER A 287 -17.37 3.84 22.80
N ARG A 288 -17.26 2.52 22.88
CA ARG A 288 -16.09 1.79 22.42
C ARG A 288 -15.96 1.85 20.90
N ARG A 289 -14.73 2.08 20.41
CA ARG A 289 -14.32 2.08 19.02
C ARG A 289 -12.99 1.33 18.92
N GLY A 290 -13.04 0.04 18.54
CA GLY A 290 -11.85 -0.82 18.57
C GLY A 290 -11.25 -0.92 19.98
N GLY A 291 -9.96 -0.60 20.11
CA GLY A 291 -9.22 -0.62 21.39
C GLY A 291 -9.33 0.63 22.25
N THR A 292 -10.11 1.64 21.83
CA THR A 292 -10.25 2.94 22.51
C THR A 292 -11.70 3.41 22.55
N THR A 293 -11.98 4.61 23.05
CA THR A 293 -13.33 5.23 22.96
C THR A 293 -13.39 6.21 21.80
N TYR A 294 -14.60 6.52 21.31
CA TYR A 294 -14.81 7.56 20.30
C TYR A 294 -14.19 8.91 20.74
N GLY A 295 -14.34 9.29 22.01
CA GLY A 295 -13.73 10.50 22.55
C GLY A 295 -12.20 10.46 22.50
N ALA A 296 -11.59 9.33 22.86
CA ALA A 296 -10.14 9.15 22.79
C ALA A 296 -9.62 9.25 21.35
N GLN A 297 -10.29 8.61 20.37
CA GLN A 297 -9.91 8.71 18.95
C GLN A 297 -10.09 10.14 18.40
N THR A 298 -11.12 10.85 18.85
CA THR A 298 -11.39 12.23 18.43
C THR A 298 -10.31 13.17 18.96
N ILE A 299 -9.90 13.00 20.22
CA ILE A 299 -8.78 13.74 20.83
C ILE A 299 -7.46 13.42 20.13
N GLU A 300 -7.16 12.14 19.90
CA GLU A 300 -5.93 11.70 19.22
C GLU A 300 -5.82 12.31 17.83
N ARG A 301 -6.88 12.20 17.03
CA ARG A 301 -6.93 12.77 15.68
C ARG A 301 -6.83 14.29 15.68
N ALA A 302 -7.39 14.96 16.69
CA ALA A 302 -7.25 16.41 16.83
C ALA A 302 -5.82 16.82 17.20
N ILE A 303 -5.11 16.03 18.00
CA ILE A 303 -3.69 16.25 18.34
C ILE A 303 -2.82 16.00 17.10
N GLU A 304 -3.04 14.91 16.36
CA GLU A 304 -2.32 14.60 15.11
C GLU A 304 -2.49 15.70 14.06
N GLY A 305 -3.70 16.26 13.95
CA GLY A 305 -4.01 17.37 13.06
C GLY A 305 -3.48 18.73 13.52
N CYS A 306 -2.94 18.84 14.74
CA CYS A 306 -2.51 20.10 15.33
C CYS A 306 -1.03 20.38 15.07
N SER A 307 -0.72 21.37 14.23
CA SER A 307 0.66 21.73 13.87
C SER A 307 1.31 22.75 14.81
N GLU A 308 0.54 23.43 15.66
CA GLU A 308 1.00 24.46 16.60
C GLU A 308 0.32 24.31 17.97
N PHE A 309 1.00 24.69 19.06
CA PHE A 309 0.49 24.55 20.42
C PHE A 309 0.56 25.87 21.20
N TYR A 310 -0.43 26.13 22.05
CA TYR A 310 -0.46 27.32 22.90
C TYR A 310 0.69 27.31 23.92
N ARG A 311 1.44 28.41 23.96
CA ARG A 311 2.48 28.66 24.96
C ARG A 311 2.13 29.94 25.72
N PRO A 312 1.92 29.89 27.05
CA PRO A 312 1.71 31.10 27.84
C PRO A 312 2.92 32.02 27.69
N ARG A 313 2.69 33.30 27.37
CA ARG A 313 3.75 34.31 27.50
C ARG A 313 4.12 34.43 28.98
N GLU A 314 5.36 34.12 29.33
CA GLU A 314 5.89 34.32 30.68
C GLU A 314 5.69 35.78 31.10
N ARG A 315 5.11 35.95 32.29
CA ARG A 315 5.00 37.26 32.94
C ARG A 315 6.43 37.67 33.31
N ARG A 316 6.96 38.74 32.70
CA ARG A 316 8.18 39.40 33.19
C ARG A 316 7.98 39.76 34.66
N ALA A 317 8.53 38.95 35.56
CA ALA A 317 8.66 39.27 36.97
C ALA A 317 9.98 40.01 37.18
N ASP A 318 9.86 41.20 37.80
CA ASP A 318 10.87 42.03 38.46
C ASP A 318 12.29 42.13 37.86
N ARG A 319 12.48 43.20 37.07
CA ARG A 319 13.72 43.99 37.14
C ARG A 319 13.44 45.22 38.02
N PRO A 320 14.37 45.61 38.92
CA PRO A 320 14.16 46.74 39.81
C PRO A 320 14.01 48.05 39.02
N SER A 321 13.18 48.91 39.59
CA SER A 321 12.66 50.16 39.05
C SER A 321 13.69 51.08 38.38
N ARG A 322 13.29 51.66 37.24
CA ARG A 322 13.76 52.98 36.80
C ARG A 322 12.54 53.86 36.47
N SER A 323 12.31 54.80 37.39
CA SER A 323 11.60 56.08 37.29
C SER A 323 10.56 56.29 36.18
N VAL A 324 9.33 56.43 36.64
CA VAL A 324 8.12 56.96 35.99
C VAL A 324 8.33 58.33 35.33
N ARG A 325 7.77 58.53 34.12
CA ARG A 325 7.10 59.78 33.69
C ARG A 325 5.88 59.45 32.81
N PRO A 326 4.81 60.27 32.83
CA PRO A 326 3.44 59.78 32.73
C PRO A 326 2.85 59.76 31.31
N SER A 327 1.78 58.98 31.22
CA SER A 327 0.92 58.68 30.08
C SER A 327 0.31 59.89 29.37
N ARG A 328 0.07 59.73 28.07
CA ARG A 328 -1.08 60.36 27.39
C ARG A 328 -1.92 59.27 26.71
N VAL A 329 -3.20 59.38 26.98
CA VAL A 329 -4.32 58.55 26.52
C VAL A 329 -4.72 59.01 25.11
N ASN A 330 -5.01 58.09 24.19
CA ASN A 330 -6.28 58.06 23.44
C ASN A 330 -6.38 56.88 22.46
N ASP A 331 -7.40 56.07 22.76
CA ASP A 331 -8.40 55.46 21.89
C ASP A 331 -8.23 55.37 20.37
N LYS A 332 -8.40 54.11 19.92
CA LYS A 332 -9.33 53.59 18.91
C LYS A 332 -9.27 54.11 17.47
N ASN A 333 -9.02 53.15 16.58
CA ASN A 333 -9.65 52.94 15.27
C ASN A 333 -9.93 54.18 14.41
N MET A 334 -9.10 54.37 13.38
CA MET A 334 -9.59 54.79 12.07
C MET A 334 -9.08 53.84 10.97
N CYS A 335 -9.99 53.60 10.04
CA CYS A 335 -9.94 52.71 8.89
C CYS A 335 -9.25 53.40 7.68
N SER A 336 -8.52 52.64 6.86
CA SER A 336 -8.50 52.77 5.39
C SER A 336 -7.79 51.54 4.81
N THR A 337 -8.44 50.59 4.12
CA THR A 337 -8.71 50.66 2.67
C THR A 337 -7.73 51.52 1.89
N ALA A 338 -6.53 50.99 1.68
CA ALA A 338 -5.68 51.34 0.54
C ALA A 338 -4.80 50.12 0.21
N ALA A 339 -4.98 49.59 -1.00
CA ALA A 339 -4.02 48.67 -1.59
C ALA A 339 -2.71 49.44 -1.83
N PRO A 340 -1.53 48.88 -1.48
CA PRO A 340 -0.30 49.34 -2.07
C PRO A 340 -0.16 48.62 -3.41
N ASP A 341 -0.53 49.31 -4.48
CA ASP A 341 0.18 49.20 -5.75
C ASP A 341 1.63 49.58 -5.48
N THR A 342 2.50 48.57 -5.48
CA THR A 342 3.88 48.76 -5.87
C THR A 342 4.26 47.57 -6.72
N ASP A 343 4.16 47.78 -8.04
CA ASP A 343 5.13 47.30 -9.01
C ASP A 343 6.55 47.49 -8.45
N GLY A 344 7.05 46.46 -7.75
CA GLY A 344 8.46 46.27 -7.50
C GLY A 344 9.01 45.49 -8.68
N GLY A 345 9.37 46.23 -9.74
CA GLY A 345 9.88 45.70 -10.99
C GLY A 345 10.90 44.59 -10.80
N CYS A 346 10.64 43.48 -11.49
CA CYS A 346 11.66 42.51 -11.83
C CYS A 346 12.75 43.28 -12.61
N SER A 347 13.94 43.46 -12.03
CA SER A 347 15.09 43.92 -12.82
C SER A 347 15.31 42.91 -13.95
N PRO A 348 15.19 43.33 -15.23
CA PRO A 348 15.28 42.42 -16.38
C PRO A 348 16.71 41.92 -16.66
N ASP A 349 17.71 42.43 -15.94
CA ASP A 349 19.12 42.36 -16.34
C ASP A 349 20.01 41.45 -15.48
N GLU A 350 19.47 40.69 -14.52
CA GLU A 350 20.25 39.60 -13.92
C GLU A 350 20.18 38.38 -14.84
N GLU A 351 21.29 38.13 -15.52
CA GLU A 351 21.51 36.97 -16.36
C GLU A 351 21.16 35.68 -15.61
N ALA A 352 20.39 34.80 -16.25
CA ALA A 352 19.99 33.53 -15.65
C ALA A 352 21.25 32.71 -15.28
N PRO A 353 21.24 31.97 -14.16
CA PRO A 353 22.37 31.12 -13.80
C PRO A 353 22.55 30.01 -14.85
N ASP A 354 23.74 29.41 -14.89
CA ASP A 354 24.03 28.27 -15.78
C ASP A 354 23.28 26.97 -15.40
N PHE A 355 22.65 26.95 -14.22
CA PHE A 355 22.01 25.79 -13.60
C PHE A 355 22.92 24.56 -13.41
N GLU A 356 24.24 24.72 -13.56
CA GLU A 356 25.24 23.69 -13.27
C GLU A 356 25.51 23.58 -11.77
N THR A 357 25.20 24.65 -11.03
CA THR A 357 25.29 24.70 -9.56
C THR A 357 24.02 25.31 -8.95
N ALA A 358 23.82 25.06 -7.66
CA ALA A 358 22.69 25.62 -6.93
C ALA A 358 22.74 27.17 -6.90
N PRO A 359 21.72 27.87 -7.43
CA PRO A 359 21.77 29.31 -7.58
C PRO A 359 21.52 30.05 -6.26
N SER A 360 22.11 31.23 -6.11
CA SER A 360 21.74 32.19 -5.07
C SER A 360 20.60 33.08 -5.54
N VAL A 361 19.66 33.43 -4.66
CA VAL A 361 18.52 34.33 -4.95
C VAL A 361 18.27 35.26 -3.76
N GLU A 362 17.31 36.17 -3.85
CA GLU A 362 16.97 37.04 -2.72
C GLU A 362 16.63 36.20 -1.47
N GLY A 363 17.21 36.55 -0.32
CA GLY A 363 17.04 35.80 0.93
C GLY A 363 17.90 34.53 1.07
N TRP A 364 18.58 34.08 0.01
CA TRP A 364 19.32 32.82 -0.02
C TRP A 364 20.71 32.98 -0.64
N PHE A 365 21.71 32.38 0.00
CA PHE A 365 23.08 32.37 -0.52
C PHE A 365 23.62 30.95 -0.53
N VAL A 366 24.14 30.52 -1.68
CA VAL A 366 24.86 29.25 -1.82
C VAL A 366 26.33 29.58 -1.97
N ASP A 367 27.16 29.01 -1.10
CA ASP A 367 28.61 29.20 -1.19
C ASP A 367 29.26 28.26 -2.21
N ALA A 368 30.55 28.47 -2.50
CA ALA A 368 31.31 27.68 -3.47
C ALA A 368 31.41 26.17 -3.13
N ARG A 369 31.05 25.76 -1.90
CA ARG A 369 31.00 24.35 -1.49
C ARG A 369 29.59 23.75 -1.60
N GLY A 370 28.62 24.51 -2.12
CA GLY A 370 27.24 24.08 -2.27
C GLY A 370 26.43 24.14 -0.97
N ARG A 371 26.90 24.86 0.05
CA ARG A 371 26.13 25.03 1.30
C ARG A 371 25.17 26.21 1.17
N LEU A 372 23.93 25.98 1.59
CA LEU A 372 22.84 26.95 1.58
C LEU A 372 22.79 27.73 2.90
N TRP A 373 22.70 29.05 2.79
CA TRP A 373 22.60 30.00 3.88
C TRP A 373 21.37 30.90 3.71
N VAL A 374 20.76 31.30 4.83
CA VAL A 374 19.78 32.38 4.86
C VAL A 374 20.53 33.72 4.87
N ARG A 375 20.24 34.58 3.88
CA ARG A 375 20.84 35.91 3.73
C ARG A 375 19.84 36.99 4.12
N GLY A 376 20.23 37.87 5.04
CA GLY A 376 19.44 39.03 5.46
C GLY A 376 19.34 40.10 4.37
N ARG A 377 18.47 41.10 4.56
CA ARG A 377 18.32 42.23 3.62
C ARG A 377 19.55 43.16 3.60
N ASP A 378 20.34 43.13 4.66
CA ASP A 378 21.63 43.79 4.83
C ASP A 378 22.79 43.03 4.14
N GLY A 379 22.52 41.84 3.58
CA GLY A 379 23.51 40.98 2.98
C GLY A 379 24.24 40.07 3.97
N GLU A 380 23.99 40.17 5.27
CA GLU A 380 24.63 39.31 6.27
C GLU A 380 24.08 37.87 6.22
N LEU A 381 24.98 36.90 6.35
CA LEU A 381 24.63 35.47 6.42
C LEU A 381 24.25 35.11 7.86
N SER A 382 22.98 34.81 8.09
CA SER A 382 22.46 34.58 9.44
C SER A 382 22.62 33.13 9.91
N ARG A 383 22.24 32.16 9.06
CA ARG A 383 22.18 30.74 9.44
C ARG A 383 22.42 29.82 8.24
N SER A 384 23.23 28.78 8.44
CA SER A 384 23.37 27.67 7.48
C SER A 384 22.14 26.75 7.57
N VAL A 385 21.54 26.42 6.42
CA VAL A 385 20.36 25.55 6.31
C VAL A 385 20.74 24.12 6.00
N THR A 386 21.57 23.91 4.97
CA THR A 386 22.05 22.59 4.56
C THR A 386 23.43 22.71 3.92
N SER A 387 24.26 21.67 4.09
CA SER A 387 25.57 21.57 3.46
C SER A 387 25.51 21.13 1.99
N THR A 388 24.33 20.76 1.49
CA THR A 388 24.13 20.18 0.15
C THR A 388 22.87 20.80 -0.46
N ALA A 389 22.95 22.05 -0.90
CA ALA A 389 21.84 22.77 -1.49
C ALA A 389 21.31 21.98 -2.71
N PRO A 390 20.05 21.49 -2.69
CA PRO A 390 19.46 20.87 -3.87
C PRO A 390 18.99 21.96 -4.83
N TRP A 391 19.07 21.73 -6.14
CA TRP A 391 18.49 22.63 -7.13
C TRP A 391 17.89 21.86 -8.30
N VAL A 392 16.94 22.51 -8.98
CA VAL A 392 16.38 21.97 -10.22
C VAL A 392 17.24 22.46 -11.38
N ALA A 393 17.94 21.54 -12.02
CA ALA A 393 18.86 21.82 -13.11
C ALA A 393 18.14 21.97 -14.46
N ALA A 394 17.11 21.16 -14.69
CA ALA A 394 16.32 21.20 -15.92
C ALA A 394 14.89 20.70 -15.64
N ASP A 395 13.96 21.09 -16.50
CA ASP A 395 12.64 20.47 -16.56
C ASP A 395 12.66 19.36 -17.63
N LEU A 396 12.36 18.14 -17.20
CA LEU A 396 12.22 16.97 -18.06
C LEU A 396 10.79 16.88 -18.56
N VAL A 397 10.63 16.90 -19.87
CA VAL A 397 9.34 16.73 -20.53
C VAL A 397 9.26 15.30 -21.04
N ASP A 398 8.31 14.54 -20.50
CA ASP A 398 7.99 13.22 -21.00
C ASP A 398 7.48 13.32 -22.44
N VAL A 399 8.09 12.53 -23.32
CA VAL A 399 7.79 12.55 -24.76
C VAL A 399 6.43 11.95 -25.11
N ASP A 400 5.91 11.03 -24.28
CA ASP A 400 4.63 10.37 -24.54
C ASP A 400 3.48 11.15 -23.90
N THR A 401 3.64 11.58 -22.65
CA THR A 401 2.56 12.21 -21.88
C THR A 401 2.60 13.74 -21.89
N GLY A 402 3.77 14.32 -22.17
CA GLY A 402 4.02 15.75 -21.98
C GLY A 402 4.18 16.17 -20.52
N ASP A 403 4.15 15.23 -19.58
CA ASP A 403 4.30 15.51 -18.16
C ASP A 403 5.68 16.11 -17.87
N VAL A 404 5.70 17.09 -16.97
CA VAL A 404 6.92 17.81 -16.62
C VAL A 404 7.41 17.38 -15.24
N ARG A 405 8.61 16.80 -15.20
CA ARG A 405 9.34 16.44 -13.98
C ARG A 405 10.56 17.33 -13.79
N ALA A 406 10.99 17.53 -12.56
CA ALA A 406 12.16 18.32 -12.24
C ALA A 406 13.40 17.42 -12.17
N LEU A 407 14.43 17.68 -13.00
CA LEU A 407 15.75 17.07 -12.82
C LEU A 407 16.45 17.76 -11.65
N VAL A 408 16.45 17.12 -10.49
CA VAL A 408 17.03 17.67 -9.27
C VAL A 408 18.45 17.18 -9.10
N ARG A 409 19.37 18.11 -8.86
CA ARG A 409 20.77 17.84 -8.59
C ARG A 409 21.13 18.19 -7.15
N VAL A 410 22.09 17.44 -6.61
CA VAL A 410 22.69 17.67 -5.30
C VAL A 410 24.18 17.42 -5.40
N THR A 411 24.99 18.39 -4.99
CA THR A 411 26.43 18.21 -4.85
C THR A 411 26.72 17.55 -3.52
N VAL A 412 27.38 16.40 -3.56
CA VAL A 412 27.80 15.62 -2.38
C VAL A 412 29.28 15.26 -2.48
N PRO A 413 29.93 14.81 -1.39
CA PRO A 413 31.28 14.26 -1.49
C PRO A 413 31.33 13.14 -2.54
N GLY A 414 32.22 13.28 -3.52
CA GLY A 414 32.34 12.32 -4.63
C GLY A 414 31.61 12.70 -5.92
N GLY A 415 30.95 13.87 -5.97
CA GLY A 415 30.42 14.46 -7.20
C GLY A 415 28.96 14.90 -7.10
N THR A 416 28.40 15.30 -8.24
CA THR A 416 26.98 15.66 -8.33
C THR A 416 26.14 14.42 -8.58
N ARG A 417 25.06 14.27 -7.81
CA ARG A 417 24.04 13.24 -7.99
C ARG A 417 22.77 13.90 -8.50
N GLU A 418 22.02 13.18 -9.32
CA GLU A 418 20.80 13.70 -9.93
C GLU A 418 19.67 12.67 -9.92
N ARG A 419 18.42 13.18 -9.99
CA ARG A 419 17.20 12.37 -10.07
C ARG A 419 16.04 13.22 -10.58
N ALA A 420 15.21 12.66 -11.47
CA ALA A 420 13.93 13.28 -11.77
C ALA A 420 12.93 13.08 -10.64
N LEU A 421 12.25 14.17 -10.26
CA LEU A 421 11.25 14.18 -9.22
C LEU A 421 10.01 14.92 -9.70
N ASP A 422 8.84 14.43 -9.28
CA ASP A 422 7.59 15.14 -9.51
C ASP A 422 7.59 16.47 -8.74
N ARG A 423 6.97 17.48 -9.33
CA ARG A 423 6.92 18.83 -8.74
C ARG A 423 6.28 18.84 -7.35
N GLU A 424 5.26 18.00 -7.14
CA GLU A 424 4.59 17.86 -5.84
C GLU A 424 5.55 17.42 -4.73
N VAL A 425 6.51 16.56 -5.04
CA VAL A 425 7.51 16.07 -4.07
C VAL A 425 8.38 17.22 -3.57
N LEU A 426 8.76 18.14 -4.47
CA LEU A 426 9.60 19.29 -4.12
C LEU A 426 8.86 20.36 -3.30
N LEU A 427 7.54 20.40 -3.39
CA LEU A 427 6.70 21.36 -2.66
C LEU A 427 6.28 20.85 -1.27
N ASN A 428 6.55 19.58 -0.95
CA ASN A 428 6.12 18.93 0.27
C ASN A 428 7.30 18.64 1.22
N GLN A 429 7.29 19.23 2.41
CA GLN A 429 8.37 19.12 3.40
C GLN A 429 8.68 17.68 3.84
N SER A 430 7.67 16.81 3.89
CA SER A 430 7.87 15.41 4.29
C SER A 430 8.38 14.56 3.13
N LYS A 431 7.83 14.75 1.92
CA LYS A 431 8.21 13.98 0.73
C LYS A 431 9.61 14.33 0.24
N VAL A 432 10.01 15.61 0.31
CA VAL A 432 11.31 16.07 -0.18
C VAL A 432 12.47 15.40 0.57
N ILE A 433 12.30 15.07 1.86
CA ILE A 433 13.30 14.36 2.66
C ILE A 433 13.57 12.98 2.06
N GLY A 434 12.51 12.18 1.86
CA GLY A 434 12.63 10.83 1.31
C GLY A 434 13.15 10.79 -0.13
N ALA A 435 12.89 11.85 -0.89
CA ALA A 435 13.33 11.96 -2.28
C ALA A 435 14.81 12.35 -2.43
N LEU A 436 15.30 13.29 -1.60
CA LEU A 436 16.65 13.84 -1.69
C LEU A 436 17.68 13.11 -0.81
N ALA A 437 17.28 12.55 0.33
CA ALA A 437 18.21 11.84 1.22
C ALA A 437 18.95 10.68 0.52
N PRO A 438 18.33 9.86 -0.37
CA PRO A 438 19.05 8.83 -1.12
C PRO A 438 20.11 9.35 -2.09
N LEU A 439 20.08 10.64 -2.46
CA LEU A 439 21.14 11.29 -3.24
C LEU A 439 22.34 11.71 -2.37
N GLY A 440 22.25 11.51 -1.05
CA GLY A 440 23.22 11.98 -0.07
C GLY A 440 22.96 13.42 0.42
N ALA A 441 21.79 13.99 0.12
CA ALA A 441 21.45 15.33 0.57
C ALA A 441 21.26 15.39 2.09
N ASN A 442 21.84 16.40 2.73
CA ASN A 442 21.66 16.73 4.14
C ASN A 442 20.33 17.47 4.36
N VAL A 443 19.23 16.74 4.27
CA VAL A 443 17.86 17.23 4.48
C VAL A 443 17.16 16.38 5.54
N SER A 444 16.52 17.03 6.50
CA SER A 444 15.79 16.42 7.60
C SER A 444 14.55 17.26 7.94
N SER A 445 13.73 16.79 8.87
CA SER A 445 12.58 17.57 9.36
C SER A 445 12.96 18.95 9.93
N ALA A 446 14.20 19.11 10.42
CA ALA A 446 14.68 20.37 10.99
C ALA A 446 14.93 21.48 9.95
N ASN A 447 15.27 21.12 8.70
CA ASN A 447 15.64 22.07 7.65
C ASN A 447 14.79 21.97 6.38
N ALA A 448 13.94 20.94 6.23
CA ALA A 448 13.12 20.72 5.04
C ALA A 448 12.24 21.92 4.69
N LYS A 449 11.68 22.62 5.69
CA LYS A 449 10.90 23.85 5.48
C LYS A 449 11.67 24.91 4.71
N ASP A 450 12.93 25.15 5.08
CA ASP A 450 13.75 26.16 4.44
C ASP A 450 14.26 25.69 3.08
N VAL A 451 14.54 24.40 2.92
CA VAL A 451 14.89 23.81 1.62
C VAL A 451 13.75 23.97 0.62
N VAL A 452 12.50 23.67 1.01
CA VAL A 452 11.31 23.87 0.16
C VAL A 452 11.12 25.34 -0.19
N ARG A 453 11.31 26.25 0.78
CA ARG A 453 11.23 27.70 0.52
C ARG A 453 12.29 28.16 -0.47
N TYR A 454 13.54 27.73 -0.28
CA TYR A 454 14.63 28.01 -1.21
C TYR A 454 14.30 27.54 -2.63
N LEU A 455 13.89 26.29 -2.81
CA LEU A 455 13.50 25.76 -4.13
C LEU A 455 12.33 26.55 -4.74
N THR A 456 11.37 26.99 -3.92
CA THR A 456 10.23 27.81 -4.36
C THR A 456 10.66 29.21 -4.81
N ASP A 457 11.59 29.83 -4.08
CA ASP A 457 12.09 31.17 -4.40
C ASP A 457 12.98 31.14 -5.65
N VAL A 458 13.78 30.09 -5.83
CA VAL A 458 14.52 29.82 -7.07
C VAL A 458 13.55 29.62 -8.24
N GLU A 459 12.46 28.86 -8.04
CA GLU A 459 11.43 28.69 -9.07
C GLU A 459 10.79 30.00 -9.48
N ARG A 460 10.41 30.81 -8.50
CA ARG A 460 9.79 32.11 -8.74
C ARG A 460 10.68 33.01 -9.60
N ARG A 461 11.99 32.98 -9.34
CA ARG A 461 12.96 33.85 -10.03
C ARG A 461 13.33 33.31 -11.42
N TYR A 462 13.62 32.02 -11.52
CA TYR A 462 14.29 31.44 -12.69
C TYR A 462 13.50 30.33 -13.40
N GLY A 463 12.29 29.99 -12.95
CA GLY A 463 11.50 28.89 -13.53
C GLY A 463 11.31 29.01 -15.05
N TRP A 464 11.06 30.22 -15.55
CA TRP A 464 10.88 30.47 -16.99
C TRP A 464 12.16 30.42 -17.82
N ALA A 465 13.32 30.62 -17.19
CA ALA A 465 14.62 30.60 -17.86
C ALA A 465 15.31 29.22 -17.78
N ARG A 466 14.71 28.26 -17.07
CA ARG A 466 15.31 26.94 -16.84
C ARG A 466 15.39 26.13 -18.15
N PRO A 467 16.51 25.42 -18.39
CA PRO A 467 16.62 24.48 -19.51
C PRO A 467 15.53 23.42 -19.48
N ARG A 468 15.05 23.03 -20.66
CA ARG A 468 14.12 21.91 -20.84
C ARG A 468 14.81 20.80 -21.61
N ALA A 469 14.62 19.56 -21.17
CA ALA A 469 15.13 18.37 -21.84
C ALA A 469 13.99 17.37 -22.06
N ARG A 470 14.10 16.57 -23.12
CA ARG A 470 13.15 15.51 -23.42
C ARG A 470 13.53 14.25 -22.65
N SER A 471 12.55 13.52 -22.13
CA SER A 471 12.78 12.27 -21.41
C SER A 471 11.76 11.21 -21.74
N VAL A 472 12.12 9.96 -21.49
CA VAL A 472 11.26 8.78 -21.62
C VAL A 472 11.49 7.84 -20.43
N VAL A 473 10.43 7.19 -19.95
CA VAL A 473 10.48 6.27 -18.79
C VAL A 473 10.53 4.80 -19.17
N HIS A 474 10.28 4.48 -20.44
CA HIS A 474 10.25 3.12 -20.98
C HIS A 474 11.45 2.82 -21.91
N LEU A 475 11.64 1.54 -22.23
CA LEU A 475 12.64 1.05 -23.19
C LEU A 475 12.05 1.08 -24.61
N GLY A 476 12.85 0.90 -25.66
CA GLY A 476 12.33 0.93 -27.02
C GLY A 476 12.35 2.33 -27.67
N TRP A 477 11.47 2.58 -28.63
CA TRP A 477 11.45 3.85 -29.36
C TRP A 477 11.05 5.00 -28.44
N ALA A 478 11.94 5.97 -28.25
CA ALA A 478 11.70 7.11 -27.38
C ALA A 478 10.62 8.07 -27.89
N ASP A 479 10.46 8.28 -29.19
CA ASP A 479 9.55 9.28 -29.77
C ASP A 479 8.94 8.74 -31.06
N GLY A 480 8.26 7.61 -30.92
CA GLY A 480 7.68 6.88 -32.03
C GLY A 480 8.71 6.14 -32.91
N PRO A 481 8.22 5.34 -33.87
CA PRO A 481 9.07 4.43 -34.63
C PRO A 481 10.24 5.11 -35.35
N LEU A 482 11.43 4.52 -35.27
CA LEU A 482 12.69 5.02 -35.84
C LEU A 482 13.30 6.25 -35.13
N SER A 483 12.80 6.63 -33.96
CA SER A 483 13.47 7.58 -33.07
C SER A 483 14.72 6.97 -32.40
N ALA A 484 15.32 7.65 -31.42
CA ALA A 484 16.31 7.00 -30.56
C ALA A 484 15.70 5.78 -29.85
N PHE A 485 16.43 4.67 -29.77
CA PHE A 485 15.98 3.42 -29.14
C PHE A 485 16.63 3.23 -27.76
N MET A 486 15.85 3.35 -26.70
CA MET A 486 16.33 3.26 -25.33
C MET A 486 16.54 1.80 -24.87
N PRO A 487 17.61 1.53 -24.10
CA PRO A 487 18.63 2.46 -23.62
C PRO A 487 19.89 2.45 -24.53
N TYR A 488 19.84 1.86 -25.72
CA TYR A 488 21.05 1.65 -26.53
C TYR A 488 21.53 2.93 -27.23
N ASP A 489 20.61 3.85 -27.50
CA ASP A 489 20.87 5.15 -28.13
C ASP A 489 20.95 6.29 -27.10
N LEU A 490 21.50 6.03 -25.90
CA LEU A 490 21.65 7.05 -24.86
C LEU A 490 22.40 8.28 -25.39
N GLY A 491 21.74 9.43 -25.36
CA GLY A 491 22.27 10.70 -25.86
C GLY A 491 22.08 10.93 -27.36
N ALA A 492 21.65 9.92 -28.13
CA ALA A 492 21.20 10.13 -29.50
C ALA A 492 19.77 10.68 -29.52
N GLY A 493 19.44 11.51 -30.52
CA GLY A 493 18.10 12.10 -30.65
C GLY A 493 17.71 13.13 -29.57
N GLY A 494 18.61 13.45 -28.63
CA GLY A 494 18.38 14.46 -27.59
C GLY A 494 17.35 14.06 -26.53
N VAL A 495 17.02 12.77 -26.41
CA VAL A 495 16.10 12.25 -25.39
C VAL A 495 16.87 11.48 -24.33
N ARG A 496 16.50 11.69 -23.07
CA ARG A 496 17.08 11.01 -21.91
C ARG A 496 16.20 9.84 -21.46
N PHE A 497 16.81 8.70 -21.17
CA PHE A 497 16.13 7.63 -20.43
C PHE A 497 16.14 7.95 -18.93
N ASP A 498 14.95 8.15 -18.35
CA ASP A 498 14.79 8.54 -16.93
C ASP A 498 13.61 7.80 -16.25
N PRO A 499 13.74 6.47 -16.05
CA PRO A 499 12.73 5.65 -15.40
C PRO A 499 12.62 5.94 -13.90
N SER A 500 11.51 5.55 -13.28
CA SER A 500 11.39 5.61 -11.81
C SER A 500 12.43 4.71 -11.12
N PRO A 501 12.75 4.92 -9.82
CA PRO A 501 13.72 4.09 -9.12
C PRO A 501 13.43 2.58 -9.17
N ASP A 502 12.15 2.20 -9.09
CA ASP A 502 11.73 0.79 -9.15
C ASP A 502 11.87 0.21 -10.56
N GLU A 503 11.63 1.02 -11.60
CA GLU A 503 11.81 0.64 -13.00
C GLU A 503 13.27 0.58 -13.39
N ALA A 504 14.11 1.49 -12.84
CA ALA A 504 15.54 1.50 -13.07
C ALA A 504 16.19 0.17 -12.66
N VAL A 505 15.76 -0.44 -11.54
CA VAL A 505 16.22 -1.77 -11.14
C VAL A 505 15.86 -2.83 -12.18
N LYS A 506 14.65 -2.77 -12.73
CA LYS A 506 14.16 -3.71 -13.75
C LYS A 506 14.76 -3.48 -15.14
N ALA A 507 15.22 -2.26 -15.42
CA ALA A 507 15.88 -1.90 -16.67
C ALA A 507 17.37 -2.30 -16.69
N ARG A 508 17.99 -2.58 -15.54
CA ARG A 508 19.42 -2.95 -15.44
C ARG A 508 19.89 -4.01 -16.44
N PRO A 509 19.15 -5.10 -16.71
CA PRO A 509 19.59 -6.12 -17.67
C PRO A 509 19.80 -5.61 -19.10
N PHE A 510 19.22 -4.46 -19.46
CA PHE A 510 19.30 -3.86 -20.79
C PHE A 510 20.40 -2.79 -20.89
N MET A 511 20.99 -2.39 -19.76
CA MET A 511 21.90 -1.23 -19.71
C MET A 511 23.34 -1.56 -20.11
N GLU A 512 23.76 -2.82 -20.01
CA GLU A 512 25.15 -3.22 -20.20
C GLU A 512 25.26 -4.37 -21.22
N PRO A 513 25.80 -4.11 -22.43
CA PRO A 513 26.10 -5.17 -23.39
C PRO A 513 27.17 -6.13 -22.85
N ALA A 514 26.99 -7.43 -23.06
CA ALA A 514 27.95 -8.46 -22.69
C ALA A 514 28.38 -9.30 -23.90
N GLY A 515 29.69 -9.48 -24.08
CA GLY A 515 30.25 -10.25 -25.20
C GLY A 515 30.38 -9.46 -26.50
N THR A 516 30.35 -10.15 -27.64
CA THR A 516 30.43 -9.51 -28.97
C THR A 516 29.32 -10.04 -29.87
N LEU A 517 28.87 -9.21 -30.83
CA LEU A 517 27.87 -9.62 -31.82
C LEU A 517 28.33 -10.86 -32.60
N ALA A 518 29.60 -10.93 -32.98
CA ALA A 518 30.15 -12.07 -33.71
C ALA A 518 30.04 -13.38 -32.91
N ALA A 519 30.42 -13.35 -31.62
CA ALA A 519 30.30 -14.51 -30.74
C ALA A 519 28.84 -14.90 -30.49
N TRP A 520 27.94 -13.92 -30.35
CA TRP A 520 26.51 -14.18 -30.22
C TRP A 520 25.94 -14.85 -31.47
N VAL A 521 26.27 -14.35 -32.66
CA VAL A 521 25.85 -14.95 -33.95
C VAL A 521 26.38 -16.37 -34.07
N GLU A 522 27.65 -16.61 -33.77
CA GLU A 522 28.25 -17.94 -33.78
C GLU A 522 27.52 -18.92 -32.83
N GLY A 523 27.17 -18.47 -31.62
CA GLY A 523 26.47 -19.29 -30.64
C GLY A 523 25.02 -19.61 -31.02
N VAL A 524 24.31 -18.67 -31.66
CA VAL A 524 22.88 -18.79 -31.98
C VAL A 524 22.60 -19.44 -33.35
N ALA A 525 23.51 -19.26 -34.32
CA ALA A 525 23.32 -19.72 -35.69
C ALA A 525 23.04 -21.23 -35.83
N PRO A 526 23.75 -22.15 -35.12
CA PRO A 526 23.47 -23.58 -35.21
C PRO A 526 22.06 -23.95 -34.77
N ALA A 527 21.58 -23.37 -33.66
CA ALA A 527 20.23 -23.62 -33.14
C ALA A 527 19.15 -23.07 -34.09
N ARG A 528 19.38 -21.88 -34.67
CA ARG A 528 18.50 -21.27 -35.67
C ARG A 528 18.42 -22.07 -36.98
N ALA A 529 19.52 -22.70 -37.40
CA ALA A 529 19.56 -23.56 -38.56
C ALA A 529 18.81 -24.88 -38.31
N ALA A 530 19.01 -25.48 -37.14
CA ALA A 530 18.49 -26.80 -36.79
C ALA A 530 16.99 -26.83 -36.42
N SER A 531 16.44 -25.74 -35.90
CA SER A 531 15.06 -25.70 -35.38
C SER A 531 14.22 -24.58 -35.99
N MET A 532 13.15 -24.95 -36.68
CA MET A 532 12.15 -23.99 -37.20
C MET A 532 11.51 -23.19 -36.06
N ALA A 533 11.16 -23.87 -34.96
CA ALA A 533 10.57 -23.22 -33.79
C ALA A 533 11.52 -22.17 -33.18
N PHE A 534 12.81 -22.51 -33.07
CA PHE A 534 13.83 -21.58 -32.61
C PHE A 534 13.93 -20.35 -33.53
N ARG A 535 13.98 -20.60 -34.84
CA ARG A 535 14.02 -19.55 -35.86
C ARG A 535 12.81 -18.62 -35.77
N CYS A 536 11.60 -19.16 -35.60
CA CYS A 536 10.37 -18.37 -35.49
C CYS A 536 10.36 -17.49 -34.23
N VAL A 537 10.71 -18.04 -33.07
CA VAL A 537 10.72 -17.26 -31.81
C VAL A 537 11.79 -16.16 -31.85
N LEU A 538 12.97 -16.46 -32.40
CA LEU A 538 14.01 -15.46 -32.58
C LEU A 538 13.58 -14.34 -33.54
N ALA A 539 12.95 -14.70 -34.67
CA ALA A 539 12.41 -13.71 -35.60
C ALA A 539 11.31 -12.85 -34.97
N ALA A 540 10.44 -13.44 -34.14
CA ALA A 540 9.43 -12.70 -33.39
C ALA A 540 10.04 -11.69 -32.42
N SER A 541 11.15 -12.03 -31.76
CA SER A 541 11.88 -11.10 -30.91
C SER A 541 12.36 -9.88 -31.68
N PHE A 542 13.03 -10.09 -32.83
CA PHE A 542 13.47 -9.00 -33.72
C PHE A 542 12.32 -8.19 -34.33
N ALA A 543 11.15 -8.82 -34.51
CA ALA A 543 9.98 -8.15 -35.08
C ALA A 543 9.27 -7.22 -34.08
N SER A 544 9.52 -7.36 -32.77
CA SER A 544 8.87 -6.57 -31.71
C SER A 544 8.90 -5.05 -31.98
N PRO A 545 10.05 -4.40 -32.23
CA PRO A 545 10.10 -2.97 -32.51
C PRO A 545 9.55 -2.56 -33.88
N LEU A 546 9.22 -3.53 -34.74
CA LEU A 546 8.60 -3.28 -36.04
C LEU A 546 7.08 -3.26 -35.96
N VAL A 547 6.48 -3.73 -34.85
CA VAL A 547 5.02 -3.77 -34.69
C VAL A 547 4.42 -2.37 -34.77
N SER A 548 4.96 -1.43 -33.99
CA SER A 548 4.55 -0.03 -33.97
C SER A 548 4.86 0.66 -35.30
N LEU A 549 6.02 0.37 -35.91
CA LEU A 549 6.40 0.90 -37.23
C LEU A 549 5.44 0.50 -38.35
N LEU A 550 4.99 -0.75 -38.35
CA LEU A 550 4.12 -1.29 -39.39
C LEU A 550 2.63 -1.07 -39.09
N GLY A 551 2.29 -0.57 -37.90
CA GLY A 551 0.90 -0.39 -37.47
C GLY A 551 0.11 -1.71 -37.42
N VAL A 552 0.78 -2.83 -37.18
CA VAL A 552 0.15 -4.15 -37.09
C VAL A 552 -0.27 -4.46 -35.65
N GLN A 553 -1.21 -5.39 -35.48
CA GLN A 553 -1.61 -5.81 -34.14
C GLN A 553 -0.46 -6.53 -33.42
N THR A 554 -0.33 -6.28 -32.12
CA THR A 554 0.53 -7.04 -31.23
C THR A 554 0.18 -8.53 -31.32
N PHE A 555 1.20 -9.37 -31.39
CA PHE A 555 1.05 -10.81 -31.54
C PHE A 555 1.82 -11.57 -30.46
N ILE A 556 1.39 -12.79 -30.18
CA ILE A 556 2.06 -13.68 -29.22
C ILE A 556 2.54 -14.93 -29.95
N VAL A 557 3.81 -15.31 -29.71
CA VAL A 557 4.36 -16.59 -30.14
C VAL A 557 4.41 -17.53 -28.94
N TYR A 558 3.52 -18.53 -28.95
CA TYR A 558 3.48 -19.55 -27.93
C TYR A 558 4.23 -20.81 -28.37
N LEU A 559 5.36 -21.09 -27.71
CA LEU A 559 6.18 -22.26 -28.00
C LEU A 559 5.72 -23.48 -27.17
N TRP A 560 4.98 -24.39 -27.81
CA TRP A 560 4.49 -25.61 -27.18
C TRP A 560 5.34 -26.84 -27.51
N GLY A 561 5.55 -27.72 -26.53
CA GLY A 561 6.30 -28.96 -26.73
C GLY A 561 6.60 -29.72 -25.44
N ARG A 562 7.20 -30.93 -25.56
CA ARG A 562 7.56 -31.77 -24.41
C ARG A 562 8.58 -31.09 -23.49
N SER A 563 8.67 -31.54 -22.24
CA SER A 563 9.76 -31.09 -21.34
C SER A 563 11.13 -31.41 -21.97
N ARG A 564 12.12 -30.56 -21.72
CA ARG A 564 13.49 -30.65 -22.26
C ARG A 564 13.60 -30.58 -23.80
N SER A 565 12.60 -30.00 -24.48
CA SER A 565 12.63 -29.81 -25.94
C SER A 565 13.35 -28.53 -26.42
N GLY A 566 14.10 -27.85 -25.54
CA GLY A 566 14.81 -26.61 -25.89
C GLY A 566 14.00 -25.31 -25.80
N LYS A 567 12.81 -25.32 -25.18
CA LYS A 567 11.94 -24.13 -25.04
C LYS A 567 12.62 -22.98 -24.31
N THR A 568 13.06 -23.21 -23.08
CA THR A 568 13.76 -22.20 -22.26
C THR A 568 15.01 -21.67 -22.97
N PRO A 569 15.93 -22.50 -23.50
CA PRO A 569 17.06 -21.99 -24.28
C PRO A 569 16.64 -21.13 -25.48
N THR A 570 15.54 -21.47 -26.15
CA THR A 570 14.99 -20.67 -27.25
C THR A 570 14.52 -19.29 -26.78
N LEU A 571 13.78 -19.24 -25.67
CA LEU A 571 13.33 -17.97 -25.07
C LEU A 571 14.52 -17.13 -24.59
N LYS A 572 15.54 -17.76 -23.99
CA LYS A 572 16.77 -17.09 -23.57
C LYS A 572 17.54 -16.49 -24.74
N ALA A 573 17.66 -17.21 -25.85
CA ALA A 573 18.27 -16.68 -27.07
C ALA A 573 17.47 -15.53 -27.68
N ALA A 574 16.14 -15.56 -27.57
CA ALA A 574 15.29 -14.46 -28.02
C ALA A 574 15.42 -13.21 -27.13
N GLY A 575 15.54 -13.37 -25.82
CA GLY A 575 15.76 -12.26 -24.89
C GLY A 575 17.15 -11.66 -24.99
N SER A 576 18.18 -12.50 -25.18
CA SER A 576 19.57 -12.04 -25.24
C SER A 576 19.90 -11.11 -26.40
N VAL A 577 18.97 -10.91 -27.33
CA VAL A 577 19.00 -9.82 -28.32
C VAL A 577 19.04 -8.45 -27.63
N TRP A 578 18.34 -8.31 -26.51
CA TRP A 578 18.05 -7.03 -25.86
C TRP A 578 18.80 -6.86 -24.53
N GLY A 579 18.93 -7.91 -23.72
CA GLY A 579 19.55 -7.78 -22.41
C GLY A 579 19.98 -9.10 -21.81
N ASP A 580 20.57 -9.06 -20.62
CA ASP A 580 21.11 -10.24 -19.94
C ASP A 580 20.03 -11.34 -19.74
N PRO A 581 20.14 -12.49 -20.43
CA PRO A 581 19.14 -13.55 -20.36
C PRO A 581 19.27 -14.45 -19.12
N THR A 582 20.13 -14.09 -18.17
CA THR A 582 20.44 -14.90 -16.98
C THR A 582 19.27 -14.92 -16.00
N GLU A 583 19.12 -16.05 -15.30
CA GLU A 583 18.13 -16.22 -14.23
C GLU A 583 18.66 -15.61 -12.92
N GLY A 584 17.82 -14.86 -12.21
CA GLY A 584 18.20 -14.17 -10.97
C GLY A 584 17.10 -13.21 -10.50
N ALA A 585 17.34 -12.51 -9.38
CA ALA A 585 16.39 -11.54 -8.84
C ALA A 585 16.09 -10.37 -9.81
N ASP A 586 17.05 -10.05 -10.68
CA ASP A 586 16.95 -8.97 -11.67
C ASP A 586 16.60 -9.49 -13.08
N SER A 587 16.21 -10.76 -13.23
CA SER A 587 15.83 -11.30 -14.54
C SER A 587 14.57 -10.63 -15.07
N TYR A 588 14.58 -10.21 -16.34
CA TYR A 588 13.39 -9.67 -17.01
C TYR A 588 12.51 -10.78 -17.62
N PHE A 589 12.91 -12.04 -17.47
CA PHE A 589 12.07 -13.20 -17.80
C PHE A 589 10.96 -13.31 -16.77
N ARG A 590 9.72 -13.29 -17.24
CA ARG A 590 8.51 -13.44 -16.43
C ARG A 590 8.08 -14.89 -16.37
N THR A 591 7.23 -15.21 -15.41
CA THR A 591 6.61 -16.53 -15.30
C THR A 591 5.10 -16.40 -15.15
N PHE A 592 4.37 -17.46 -15.46
CA PHE A 592 2.93 -17.52 -15.18
C PHE A 592 2.58 -17.53 -13.68
N ALA A 593 3.57 -17.53 -12.78
CA ALA A 593 3.35 -17.31 -11.35
C ALA A 593 3.29 -15.81 -11.01
N ASP A 594 3.76 -14.93 -11.91
CA ASP A 594 3.64 -13.49 -11.73
C ASP A 594 2.18 -13.05 -11.85
N THR A 595 1.80 -12.04 -11.09
CA THR A 595 0.45 -11.49 -11.16
C THR A 595 0.24 -10.79 -12.51
N PRO A 596 -0.98 -10.81 -13.09
CA PRO A 596 -1.27 -10.10 -14.35
C PRO A 596 -0.84 -8.63 -14.32
N LYS A 597 -1.06 -7.93 -13.20
CA LYS A 597 -0.62 -6.55 -12.99
C LYS A 597 0.91 -6.39 -13.07
N SER A 598 1.67 -7.36 -12.57
CA SER A 598 3.14 -7.35 -12.67
C SER A 598 3.58 -7.48 -14.13
N ILE A 599 2.93 -8.34 -14.90
CA ILE A 599 3.23 -8.55 -16.33
C ILE A 599 2.87 -7.30 -17.15
N VAL A 600 1.70 -6.70 -16.93
CA VAL A 600 1.31 -5.44 -17.59
C VAL A 600 2.30 -4.31 -17.28
N ARG A 601 2.73 -4.16 -16.02
CA ARG A 601 3.77 -3.19 -15.65
C ARG A 601 5.11 -3.46 -16.33
N ALA A 602 5.46 -4.73 -16.55
CA ALA A 602 6.66 -5.09 -17.29
C ALA A 602 6.52 -4.78 -18.78
N ALA A 603 5.35 -5.03 -19.37
CA ALA A 603 5.05 -4.66 -20.75
C ALA A 603 5.13 -3.15 -20.97
N ALA A 604 4.59 -2.34 -20.05
CA ALA A 604 4.71 -0.88 -20.11
C ALA A 604 6.17 -0.39 -20.08
N LEU A 605 7.04 -1.03 -19.27
CA LEU A 605 8.46 -0.70 -19.25
C LEU A 605 9.20 -1.15 -20.52
N LEU A 606 8.86 -2.33 -21.06
CA LEU A 606 9.53 -2.90 -22.23
C LEU A 606 9.08 -2.23 -23.54
N HIS A 607 7.82 -1.78 -23.61
CA HIS A 607 7.19 -1.05 -24.70
C HIS A 607 7.38 -1.72 -26.09
N ASP A 608 8.47 -1.45 -26.79
CA ASP A 608 8.79 -2.07 -28.10
C ASP A 608 9.68 -3.33 -27.98
N ILE A 609 10.16 -3.66 -26.79
CA ILE A 609 10.93 -4.88 -26.49
C ILE A 609 9.95 -6.01 -26.11
N PRO A 610 10.17 -7.26 -26.56
CA PRO A 610 9.22 -8.33 -26.31
C PRO A 610 9.18 -8.72 -24.83
N VAL A 611 7.97 -8.94 -24.31
CA VAL A 611 7.75 -9.53 -22.99
C VAL A 611 7.96 -11.05 -23.10
N ILE A 612 8.96 -11.57 -22.38
CA ILE A 612 9.28 -12.99 -22.41
C ILE A 612 8.74 -13.67 -21.15
N ILE A 613 7.89 -14.68 -21.35
CA ILE A 613 7.26 -15.44 -20.26
C ILE A 613 7.71 -16.90 -20.40
N ASP A 614 8.49 -17.38 -19.42
CA ASP A 614 8.88 -18.78 -19.34
C ASP A 614 7.96 -19.57 -18.38
N GLU A 615 7.64 -20.80 -18.78
CA GLU A 615 6.81 -21.76 -18.07
C GLU A 615 7.59 -22.54 -16.99
N LEU A 616 8.91 -22.31 -16.88
CA LEU A 616 9.91 -23.09 -16.13
C LEU A 616 9.54 -23.52 -14.69
N GLN A 617 8.60 -22.85 -14.01
CA GLN A 617 8.19 -23.19 -12.64
C GLN A 617 6.68 -23.32 -12.40
N SER A 618 5.89 -23.57 -13.43
CA SER A 618 4.45 -23.79 -13.29
C SER A 618 4.08 -25.22 -12.81
N LYS A 619 4.78 -25.73 -11.79
CA LYS A 619 4.31 -26.89 -11.00
C LYS A 619 3.08 -26.56 -10.11
N GLY A 620 2.63 -25.30 -10.11
CA GLY A 620 1.56 -24.79 -9.24
C GLY A 620 0.38 -24.08 -9.89
N ALA A 621 0.29 -23.95 -11.23
CA ALA A 621 -0.87 -23.31 -11.85
C ALA A 621 -2.15 -24.15 -11.63
N VAL A 622 -3.16 -23.54 -10.98
CA VAL A 622 -4.46 -24.17 -10.71
C VAL A 622 -5.13 -24.45 -12.07
N GLY A 623 -5.52 -25.71 -12.32
CA GLY A 623 -6.21 -26.10 -13.58
C GLY A 623 -5.32 -26.71 -14.67
N GLY A 624 -4.03 -26.98 -14.42
CA GLY A 624 -3.16 -27.65 -15.39
C GLY A 624 -2.99 -26.86 -16.69
N GLN A 625 -2.93 -27.54 -17.84
CA GLN A 625 -2.74 -26.90 -19.15
C GLN A 625 -3.91 -25.99 -19.57
N ALA A 626 -5.14 -26.27 -19.10
CA ALA A 626 -6.31 -25.44 -19.39
C ALA A 626 -6.30 -24.11 -18.62
N GLY A 627 -5.86 -24.12 -17.35
CA GLY A 627 -5.69 -22.90 -16.55
C GLY A 627 -4.59 -21.99 -17.12
N LYS A 628 -3.52 -22.58 -17.67
CA LYS A 628 -2.47 -21.80 -18.36
C LYS A 628 -2.98 -21.12 -19.62
N ARG A 629 -3.87 -21.78 -20.37
CA ARG A 629 -4.51 -21.18 -21.55
C ARG A 629 -5.41 -20.01 -21.16
N GLN A 630 -6.20 -20.13 -20.10
CA GLN A 630 -7.03 -19.02 -19.60
C GLN A 630 -6.16 -17.84 -19.14
N VAL A 631 -5.06 -18.10 -18.41
CA VAL A 631 -4.13 -17.03 -17.99
C VAL A 631 -3.49 -16.34 -19.21
N VAL A 632 -3.16 -17.08 -20.26
CA VAL A 632 -2.68 -16.52 -21.52
C VAL A 632 -3.78 -15.70 -22.21
N GLU A 633 -5.03 -16.15 -22.21
CA GLU A 633 -6.18 -15.43 -22.78
C GLU A 633 -6.52 -14.14 -21.99
N ASP A 634 -6.49 -14.19 -20.66
CA ASP A 634 -6.70 -13.03 -19.79
C ASP A 634 -5.55 -12.01 -19.91
N LEU A 635 -4.32 -12.52 -20.05
CA LEU A 635 -3.15 -11.69 -20.32
C LEU A 635 -3.22 -11.07 -21.71
N LEU A 636 -3.62 -11.84 -22.74
CA LEU A 636 -3.86 -11.35 -24.09
C LEU A 636 -4.89 -10.23 -24.09
N TYR A 637 -6.02 -10.43 -23.39
CA TYR A 637 -7.04 -9.40 -23.25
C TYR A 637 -6.48 -8.15 -22.58
N SER A 638 -5.75 -8.32 -21.47
CA SER A 638 -5.15 -7.20 -20.73
C SER A 638 -4.10 -6.42 -21.53
N LEU A 639 -3.27 -7.11 -22.33
CA LEU A 639 -2.25 -6.50 -23.19
C LEU A 639 -2.82 -5.95 -24.50
N SER A 640 -3.99 -6.40 -24.93
CA SER A 640 -4.66 -5.89 -26.13
C SER A 640 -5.39 -4.56 -25.90
N LEU A 641 -5.59 -4.18 -24.64
CA LEU A 641 -6.30 -2.95 -24.24
C LEU A 641 -5.38 -1.73 -24.12
N GLY A 642 -4.07 -1.87 -24.38
CA GLY A 642 -3.07 -0.81 -24.27
C GLY A 642 -1.84 -1.30 -23.53
#